data_AF-A0A4R6NC28-F1
#
_entry.id   AF-A0A4R6NC28-F1
#
_cell.length_a   1.000
_cell.length_b   1.000
_cell.length_c   1.000
_cell.angle_alpha   90.00
_cell.angle_beta   90.00
_cell.angle_gamma   90.00
#
_symmetry.space_group_name_H-M   'P 1'
#
loop_
_entity.id
_entity.type
_entity.pdbx_description
1 polymer ?
#
loop_
_entity_poly.entity_id
_entity_poly.type
_entity_poly.pdbx_seq_one_letter_code
_entity_poly.pdbx_strand_id
1 'polypeptide(L)'
;MSNKQPQPEFRSRTQDQGSEPRDCVGAQHEVRALRPPNLELGGVSPSRHCTLTGLASKQRQAQRAKAAKPKLTHIAIAWLPLLFIGHAHSATLTWTGPQGGSFWDVVNNWNSGSAGLPRAGDTVLLGNANTVIRAVLPMPAAATITGTGTLTIHSGAALTLSDSASLGGLNHSGTLNNTGRVLVTGASTLSGAILSGAGTTRYEGALTIQGNRSALTGGQTLELTGSTTMLANIATGLSVGSGARIVNQGSWLDTTSVNTSLSGNGGTSVFDNQGSFSKASANTTTTVGGFGLSFNNSGSVNVEAGTLSLIGSGASTGQIRVASGATLDFVGHGANFDLNRDVSNSGSFQIRAGVVNAAQGLALGSQTVFTNGALNLGGDSQFDTFNFVGAGRLNNNADLLVTGPTTWGGGTFAGTGTTRLEGPVSLVGTSSSTISGGTLVMAGTTTHTGSGGININASNTRLLNEGSWLDQAGGNVGIGGSGAAVFDNTGRYLKTGAFTTSIGTSGAAFNNTGTVQVEAGTLNVLGGGNSPGQFTVAAGATLQFSAGTMTLGRSVSNLGSFRVGGAAIVNAAPGLELGGNTVVSAGRLNLGGNSQFERLDFVGSGTLANSGNLVVTGPTTWGGGTFAGPGSTRLEGAVSLAGAATNTVSGGTLVLAGTSTHTGSASINTNASNTRLVNEGRWLDQAAGNISIGGSGGTRFDNTGHYLKTSAFTTSIGSSGTAFNNTGTVDVQAGTLQVFTGFNNTGRVNIAAGAELQGNFTGFANAGTLAGDGTVRVADQLTNTGTLAAGGLSDAGTLSLIGGLTQQASGIFLVDLGGTAAGSFDLLAISGAATLGGTLAVNLLSGAQFNVGDSFTVMTWGQRLNNSQFASLDLSHAAGYTFAADYGDNSLTLRVMTAPVPEPGSWVLMAVGLAGLGALQRRRRIPSRPEA
;
A
#
# COMPACT_ATOMS: atom_id res chain seq x y z
N MET A 1 41.36 -43.26 15.66
CA MET A 1 40.39 -44.37 15.50
C MET A 1 39.26 -43.88 14.60
N SER A 2 39.02 -44.62 13.51
CA SER A 2 37.89 -44.63 12.55
C SER A 2 37.32 -43.30 12.01
N ASN A 3 37.64 -42.90 10.77
CA ASN A 3 36.99 -43.28 9.49
C ASN A 3 35.51 -42.85 9.34
N LYS A 4 35.23 -41.86 8.46
CA LYS A 4 34.61 -42.08 7.14
C LYS A 4 34.40 -40.77 6.34
N GLN A 5 35.04 -40.75 5.17
CA GLN A 5 34.75 -40.01 3.93
C GLN A 5 33.45 -40.54 3.24
N PRO A 6 33.00 -40.07 2.03
CA PRO A 6 33.35 -38.89 1.21
C PRO A 6 32.15 -38.17 0.53
N GLN A 7 32.47 -37.11 -0.25
CA GLN A 7 31.67 -36.43 -1.28
C GLN A 7 31.40 -37.28 -2.56
N PRO A 8 30.65 -36.74 -3.54
CA PRO A 8 31.26 -36.41 -4.86
C PRO A 8 30.82 -35.02 -5.41
N GLU A 9 31.75 -34.13 -5.81
CA GLU A 9 32.30 -33.90 -7.18
C GLU A 9 31.26 -33.49 -8.26
N PHE A 10 31.41 -32.45 -9.11
CA PHE A 10 32.49 -32.24 -10.10
C PHE A 10 32.49 -30.80 -10.70
N ARG A 11 33.70 -30.16 -10.70
CA ARG A 11 34.42 -29.33 -11.72
C ARG A 11 33.69 -28.22 -12.54
N SER A 12 34.30 -27.05 -12.81
CA SER A 12 35.62 -26.85 -13.46
C SER A 12 36.37 -25.52 -13.14
N ARG A 13 37.70 -25.63 -13.13
CA ARG A 13 38.79 -24.60 -13.11
C ARG A 13 38.72 -23.62 -14.30
N THR A 14 39.30 -22.41 -14.29
CA THR A 14 40.73 -22.01 -14.16
C THR A 14 40.82 -20.49 -13.82
N GLN A 15 41.61 -19.99 -12.85
CA GLN A 15 43.07 -19.67 -12.87
C GLN A 15 43.49 -18.77 -14.07
N ASP A 16 44.27 -17.69 -13.97
CA ASP A 16 45.11 -17.17 -12.88
C ASP A 16 45.70 -15.76 -13.24
N GLN A 17 46.17 -15.04 -12.21
CA GLN A 17 47.16 -13.92 -12.15
C GLN A 17 46.81 -12.56 -12.79
N GLY A 18 47.11 -11.38 -12.22
CA GLY A 18 47.91 -10.86 -11.09
C GLY A 18 47.96 -9.33 -11.35
N SER A 19 48.10 -8.36 -10.45
CA SER A 19 48.88 -8.21 -9.22
C SER A 19 48.53 -6.83 -8.58
N GLU A 20 48.53 -6.74 -7.25
CA GLU A 20 48.43 -5.49 -6.45
C GLU A 20 49.66 -4.56 -6.62
N PRO A 21 49.69 -3.34 -6.02
CA PRO A 21 49.90 -3.10 -4.58
C PRO A 21 48.84 -2.13 -3.95
N ARG A 22 48.33 -2.34 -2.72
CA ARG A 22 48.87 -1.94 -1.38
C ARG A 22 49.22 -0.44 -1.28
N ASP A 23 48.91 0.36 -0.26
CA ASP A 23 48.45 0.17 1.13
C ASP A 23 48.01 1.54 1.72
N CYS A 24 47.51 1.52 2.97
CA CYS A 24 47.26 2.60 3.96
C CYS A 24 45.80 3.11 4.03
N VAL A 25 44.93 2.60 4.92
CA VAL A 25 44.87 2.65 6.40
C VAL A 25 44.65 4.07 6.97
N GLY A 26 43.54 4.25 7.68
CA GLY A 26 43.29 5.40 8.55
C GLY A 26 41.82 5.57 8.95
N ALA A 27 41.36 4.80 9.94
CA ALA A 27 40.06 4.96 10.60
C ALA A 27 40.14 5.96 11.78
N GLN A 28 39.03 6.64 12.08
CA GLN A 28 38.40 6.85 13.42
C GLN A 28 37.31 7.94 13.31
N HIS A 29 36.04 7.65 13.65
CA HIS A 29 35.36 7.88 14.96
C HIS A 29 35.50 9.34 15.43
N GLU A 30 34.50 10.12 15.87
CA GLU A 30 33.11 9.96 16.32
C GLU A 30 32.64 11.43 16.60
N VAL A 31 31.38 11.87 16.51
CA VAL A 31 30.48 12.14 17.65
C VAL A 31 29.34 13.06 17.17
N ARG A 32 28.12 12.75 17.62
CA ARG A 32 26.86 13.54 17.54
C ARG A 32 26.87 14.78 18.43
N ALA A 33 26.27 15.88 17.98
CA ALA A 33 25.53 16.82 18.85
C ALA A 33 24.43 17.59 18.06
N LEU A 34 23.36 17.95 18.77
CA LEU A 34 22.02 18.34 18.32
C LEU A 34 21.75 19.86 18.41
N ARG A 35 21.03 20.41 17.41
CA ARG A 35 19.99 21.50 17.42
C ARG A 35 20.38 22.98 17.71
N PRO A 36 19.52 24.00 17.42
CA PRO A 36 18.81 24.35 16.15
C PRO A 36 18.83 25.93 15.94
N PRO A 37 17.89 26.68 15.29
CA PRO A 37 18.21 27.82 14.40
C PRO A 37 17.73 29.22 14.88
N ASN A 38 18.11 30.26 14.11
CA ASN A 38 17.49 31.59 13.89
C ASN A 38 18.46 32.78 14.05
N LEU A 39 18.68 33.58 13.00
CA LEU A 39 18.15 34.96 12.89
C LEU A 39 18.54 35.62 11.56
N GLU A 40 17.65 36.49 11.08
CA GLU A 40 17.65 37.27 9.84
C GLU A 40 18.61 38.48 9.80
N LEU A 41 18.57 39.19 8.65
CA LEU A 41 19.06 40.53 8.30
C LEU A 41 20.42 40.52 7.58
N GLY A 42 20.66 41.23 6.48
CA GLY A 42 19.91 42.23 5.71
C GLY A 42 20.76 42.55 4.47
N GLY A 43 20.14 43.14 3.43
CA GLY A 43 20.70 43.18 2.08
C GLY A 43 21.77 44.24 1.78
N VAL A 44 21.79 44.62 0.49
CA VAL A 44 22.47 45.74 -0.19
C VAL A 44 23.67 45.33 -1.08
N SER A 45 23.37 45.30 -2.39
CA SER A 45 24.27 45.52 -3.55
C SER A 45 24.62 47.04 -3.65
N PRO A 46 25.55 47.61 -4.47
CA PRO A 46 26.31 47.02 -5.59
C PRO A 46 27.77 47.55 -5.81
N SER A 47 28.44 46.97 -6.83
CA SER A 47 29.31 47.59 -7.86
C SER A 47 30.75 48.14 -7.60
N ARG A 48 31.67 47.59 -8.44
CA ARG A 48 32.81 48.18 -9.22
C ARG A 48 34.15 48.53 -8.53
N HIS A 49 35.26 47.85 -8.94
CA HIS A 49 36.44 48.32 -9.75
C HIS A 49 37.35 49.34 -9.01
N CYS A 50 38.70 49.30 -8.97
CA CYS A 50 39.74 48.80 -9.88
C CYS A 50 41.12 48.63 -9.16
N THR A 51 41.85 47.58 -9.56
CA THR A 51 43.31 47.43 -9.84
C THR A 51 44.41 48.37 -9.29
N LEU A 52 45.53 47.76 -8.85
CA LEU A 52 46.97 47.90 -9.28
C LEU A 52 47.87 47.32 -8.14
N THR A 53 48.99 46.59 -8.29
CA THR A 53 50.06 46.52 -9.31
C THR A 53 51.00 45.30 -9.07
N GLY A 54 51.62 44.78 -10.16
CA GLY A 54 52.94 44.10 -10.35
C GLY A 54 53.47 43.02 -9.37
N LEU A 55 54.26 42.00 -9.75
CA LEU A 55 55.08 41.72 -10.93
C LEU A 55 55.26 40.20 -11.16
N ALA A 56 55.55 39.89 -12.43
CA ALA A 56 55.87 38.64 -13.14
C ALA A 56 56.56 37.45 -12.42
N SER A 57 56.17 36.22 -12.79
CA SER A 57 56.95 35.34 -13.68
C SER A 57 56.22 34.03 -14.06
N LYS A 58 56.32 33.68 -15.36
CA LYS A 58 56.35 32.36 -16.06
C LYS A 58 55.84 31.11 -15.28
N GLN A 59 55.08 30.15 -15.82
CA GLN A 59 54.90 29.67 -17.20
C GLN A 59 53.69 28.70 -17.17
N ARG A 60 52.66 28.93 -18.00
CA ARG A 60 51.60 27.95 -18.28
C ARG A 60 52.00 27.16 -19.52
N GLN A 61 52.09 25.83 -19.40
CA GLN A 61 52.08 24.95 -20.55
C GLN A 61 50.88 24.01 -20.48
N ALA A 62 49.98 24.23 -21.43
CA ALA A 62 48.97 23.28 -21.84
C ALA A 62 49.66 22.06 -22.46
N GLN A 63 49.40 20.87 -21.92
CA GLN A 63 49.67 19.63 -22.63
C GLN A 63 48.35 19.05 -23.17
N ARG A 64 48.25 19.08 -24.50
CA ARG A 64 47.25 18.42 -25.32
C ARG A 64 47.28 16.91 -25.05
N ALA A 65 46.17 16.35 -24.56
CA ALA A 65 45.98 14.91 -24.54
C ALA A 65 45.47 14.43 -25.91
N LYS A 66 46.17 13.42 -26.42
CA LYS A 66 46.04 12.73 -27.71
C LYS A 66 44.64 12.12 -27.90
N ALA A 67 43.94 12.54 -28.96
CA ALA A 67 42.92 11.72 -29.58
C ALA A 67 43.61 10.73 -30.54
N ALA A 68 43.50 9.45 -30.23
CA ALA A 68 43.90 8.35 -31.12
C ALA A 68 43.02 8.36 -32.37
N LYS A 69 43.66 8.41 -33.54
CA LYS A 69 43.03 8.21 -34.85
C LYS A 69 42.47 6.78 -34.93
N PRO A 70 41.21 6.57 -35.35
CA PRO A 70 40.81 5.27 -35.85
C PRO A 70 41.46 5.07 -37.23
N LYS A 71 42.11 3.91 -37.39
CA LYS A 71 42.62 3.42 -38.68
C LYS A 71 41.43 3.24 -39.63
N LEU A 72 41.36 4.08 -40.66
CA LEU A 72 40.62 3.78 -41.89
C LEU A 72 41.65 3.72 -43.01
N THR A 73 42.06 2.49 -43.28
CA THR A 73 42.71 2.00 -44.49
C THR A 73 42.08 2.62 -45.74
N HIS A 74 42.71 3.67 -46.26
CA HIS A 74 42.49 4.12 -47.62
C HIS A 74 43.36 3.28 -48.53
N ILE A 75 42.76 2.28 -49.19
CA ILE A 75 43.26 1.79 -50.48
C ILE A 75 42.86 2.88 -51.48
N ALA A 76 43.73 3.87 -51.66
CA ALA A 76 43.68 4.78 -52.78
C ALA A 76 44.36 4.09 -53.97
N ILE A 77 43.58 3.31 -54.73
CA ILE A 77 43.98 2.96 -56.10
C ILE A 77 43.72 4.21 -56.93
N ALA A 78 44.81 4.91 -57.22
CA ALA A 78 44.86 5.95 -58.22
C ALA A 78 44.51 5.35 -59.60
N TRP A 79 43.55 5.96 -60.28
CA TRP A 79 43.58 6.06 -61.73
C TRP A 79 43.59 7.54 -62.09
N LEU A 80 44.74 7.98 -62.61
CA LEU A 80 44.93 9.25 -63.27
C LEU A 80 43.84 9.46 -64.34
N PRO A 81 43.49 10.73 -64.61
CA PRO A 81 43.66 11.18 -65.97
C PRO A 81 44.69 12.31 -66.03
N LEU A 82 45.51 12.23 -67.07
CA LEU A 82 46.54 13.17 -67.45
C LEU A 82 46.03 14.63 -67.41
N LEU A 83 46.85 15.51 -66.85
CA LEU A 83 46.85 16.93 -67.18
C LEU A 83 47.07 17.07 -68.70
N PHE A 84 46.02 17.45 -69.42
CA PHE A 84 46.17 18.37 -70.54
C PHE A 84 45.76 19.75 -70.04
N ILE A 85 46.74 20.62 -69.84
CA ILE A 85 46.50 22.07 -69.79
C ILE A 85 46.16 22.48 -71.22
N GLY A 86 44.88 22.32 -71.57
CA GLY A 86 44.26 23.00 -72.70
C GLY A 86 43.63 24.28 -72.20
N HIS A 87 43.82 25.38 -72.91
CA HIS A 87 43.20 26.67 -72.62
C HIS A 87 41.70 26.50 -72.38
N ALA A 88 41.14 27.27 -71.43
CA ALA A 88 39.71 27.38 -71.21
C ALA A 88 39.01 27.83 -72.50
N HIS A 89 38.61 26.87 -73.32
CA HIS A 89 37.69 27.08 -74.42
C HIS A 89 36.30 27.22 -73.80
N SER A 90 35.69 28.39 -73.95
CA SER A 90 34.27 28.59 -73.73
C SER A 90 33.66 28.92 -75.07
N ALA A 91 32.96 27.97 -75.68
CA ALA A 91 32.23 28.17 -76.93
C ALA A 91 30.74 28.34 -76.65
N THR A 92 30.04 29.07 -77.52
CA THR A 92 28.57 29.10 -77.53
C THR A 92 28.06 28.09 -78.56
N LEU A 93 27.34 27.07 -78.11
CA LEU A 93 26.70 26.06 -78.95
C LEU A 93 25.19 26.25 -78.97
N THR A 94 24.65 26.55 -80.14
CA THR A 94 23.21 26.71 -80.39
C THR A 94 22.65 25.45 -80.99
N TRP A 95 21.50 25.01 -80.47
CA TRP A 95 20.76 23.88 -81.00
C TRP A 95 20.15 24.21 -82.37
N THR A 96 20.49 23.41 -83.38
CA THR A 96 19.96 23.49 -84.75
C THR A 96 19.16 22.25 -85.14
N GLY A 97 18.92 21.33 -84.19
CA GLY A 97 18.12 20.12 -84.40
C GLY A 97 16.61 20.38 -84.43
N PRO A 98 15.80 19.34 -84.75
CA PRO A 98 14.34 19.42 -84.78
C PRO A 98 13.72 19.93 -83.47
N GLN A 99 12.68 20.77 -83.55
CA GLN A 99 11.98 21.30 -82.37
C GLN A 99 11.27 20.21 -81.55
N GLY A 100 10.76 19.16 -82.22
CA GLY A 100 10.01 18.07 -81.57
C GLY A 100 10.84 17.10 -80.73
N GLY A 101 12.18 17.23 -80.72
CA GLY A 101 13.07 16.30 -80.03
C GLY A 101 14.15 15.72 -80.92
N SER A 102 15.41 15.78 -80.48
CA SER A 102 16.51 14.97 -81.00
C SER A 102 17.59 14.77 -79.93
N PHE A 103 18.61 13.97 -80.22
CA PHE A 103 19.61 13.56 -79.23
C PHE A 103 20.80 14.51 -79.13
N TRP A 104 21.29 14.71 -77.90
CA TRP A 104 22.41 15.58 -77.55
C TRP A 104 23.72 15.16 -78.23
N ASP A 105 23.91 13.86 -78.47
CA ASP A 105 25.12 13.25 -79.05
C ASP A 105 25.20 13.33 -80.57
N VAL A 106 24.18 13.88 -81.23
CA VAL A 106 24.19 14.09 -82.69
C VAL A 106 24.86 15.43 -83.00
N VAL A 107 26.09 15.38 -83.53
CA VAL A 107 26.93 16.56 -83.84
C VAL A 107 26.20 17.58 -84.73
N ASN A 108 25.41 17.12 -85.71
CA ASN A 108 24.67 18.01 -86.63
C ASN A 108 23.57 18.84 -85.94
N ASN A 109 23.18 18.48 -84.72
CA ASN A 109 22.24 19.27 -83.92
C ASN A 109 22.88 20.50 -83.27
N TRP A 110 24.20 20.71 -83.39
CA TRP A 110 24.93 21.80 -82.75
C TRP A 110 25.64 22.69 -83.78
N ASN A 111 25.28 23.98 -83.85
CA ASN A 111 25.85 24.94 -84.80
C ASN A 111 25.92 24.40 -86.24
N SER A 112 24.90 23.64 -86.68
CA SER A 112 24.87 22.94 -87.97
C SER A 112 26.06 22.00 -88.24
N GLY A 113 26.63 21.39 -87.19
CA GLY A 113 27.75 20.44 -87.26
C GLY A 113 29.15 21.07 -87.19
N SER A 114 29.26 22.41 -87.16
CA SER A 114 30.54 23.13 -87.27
C SER A 114 31.37 23.21 -85.98
N ALA A 115 30.76 23.03 -84.80
CA ALA A 115 31.38 23.31 -83.50
C ALA A 115 31.60 22.06 -82.62
N GLY A 116 31.20 20.87 -83.08
CA GLY A 116 31.27 19.64 -82.29
C GLY A 116 30.20 19.53 -81.20
N LEU A 117 30.37 18.58 -80.28
CA LEU A 117 29.48 18.39 -79.13
C LEU A 117 29.84 19.35 -77.97
N PRO A 118 28.85 19.81 -77.18
CA PRO A 118 29.11 20.59 -75.97
C PRO A 118 30.03 19.88 -74.97
N ARG A 119 30.92 20.65 -74.35
CA ARG A 119 31.88 20.19 -73.33
C ARG A 119 31.80 21.05 -72.07
N ALA A 120 32.45 20.60 -71.00
CA ALA A 120 32.62 21.40 -69.79
C ALA A 120 33.27 22.76 -70.12
N GLY A 121 32.64 23.87 -69.69
CA GLY A 121 33.08 25.24 -70.03
C GLY A 121 32.21 25.95 -71.08
N ASP A 122 31.41 25.22 -71.86
CA ASP A 122 30.63 25.79 -72.95
C ASP A 122 29.27 26.37 -72.52
N THR A 123 28.81 27.38 -73.24
CA THR A 123 27.45 27.94 -73.14
C THR A 123 26.54 27.26 -74.16
N VAL A 124 25.47 26.63 -73.70
CA VAL A 124 24.52 25.90 -74.54
C VAL A 124 23.20 26.66 -74.65
N LEU A 125 22.74 26.92 -75.88
CA LEU A 125 21.47 27.58 -76.19
C LEU A 125 20.54 26.59 -76.90
N LEU A 126 19.52 26.08 -76.20
CA LEU A 126 18.57 25.09 -76.73
C LEU A 126 17.38 25.71 -77.47
N GLY A 127 17.14 27.01 -77.31
CA GLY A 127 15.93 27.66 -77.82
C GLY A 127 14.66 27.04 -77.23
N ASN A 128 13.62 26.85 -78.05
CA ASN A 128 12.35 26.21 -77.65
C ASN A 128 12.30 24.71 -77.94
N ALA A 129 13.41 24.08 -78.33
CA ALA A 129 13.43 22.69 -78.75
C ALA A 129 13.44 21.72 -77.57
N ASN A 130 12.75 20.59 -77.75
CA ASN A 130 12.92 19.44 -76.85
C ASN A 130 14.25 18.75 -77.16
N THR A 131 14.97 18.32 -76.13
CA THR A 131 16.29 17.70 -76.28
C THR A 131 16.44 16.48 -75.39
N VAL A 132 17.21 15.50 -75.86
CA VAL A 132 17.32 14.20 -75.20
C VAL A 132 18.78 13.81 -74.98
N ILE A 133 19.13 13.52 -73.73
CA ILE A 133 20.39 12.93 -73.32
C ILE A 133 20.19 11.43 -73.07
N ARG A 134 20.99 10.60 -73.76
CA ARG A 134 21.06 9.14 -73.58
C ARG A 134 22.44 8.75 -73.05
N ALA A 135 22.59 7.50 -72.63
CA ALA A 135 23.86 6.99 -72.14
C ALA A 135 24.89 6.93 -73.29
N VAL A 136 25.88 7.82 -73.24
CA VAL A 136 26.93 7.97 -74.27
C VAL A 136 28.28 8.27 -73.60
N LEU A 137 29.37 8.01 -74.33
CA LEU A 137 30.73 8.39 -73.96
C LEU A 137 31.35 9.28 -75.06
N PRO A 138 31.97 10.43 -74.74
CA PRO A 138 32.09 11.03 -73.40
C PRO A 138 30.75 11.52 -72.85
N MET A 139 30.64 11.59 -71.52
CA MET A 139 29.42 12.06 -70.86
C MET A 139 29.13 13.53 -71.22
N PRO A 140 27.88 13.88 -71.54
CA PRO A 140 27.47 15.27 -71.76
C PRO A 140 27.88 16.20 -70.62
N ALA A 141 28.50 17.31 -70.99
CA ALA A 141 28.89 18.37 -70.06
C ALA A 141 28.71 19.75 -70.70
N ALA A 142 28.41 20.75 -69.88
CA ALA A 142 28.32 22.16 -70.27
C ALA A 142 28.69 23.06 -69.07
N ALA A 143 29.04 24.32 -69.31
CA ALA A 143 29.02 25.32 -68.24
C ALA A 143 27.61 25.78 -67.96
N THR A 144 26.94 26.36 -68.96
CA THR A 144 25.57 26.87 -68.84
C THR A 144 24.67 26.26 -69.90
N ILE A 145 23.37 26.12 -69.58
CA ILE A 145 22.34 25.73 -70.54
C ILE A 145 21.17 26.72 -70.43
N THR A 146 20.69 27.26 -71.55
CA THR A 146 19.46 28.06 -71.58
C THR A 146 18.49 27.55 -72.65
N GLY A 147 17.21 27.40 -72.30
CA GLY A 147 16.17 26.99 -73.24
C GLY A 147 14.78 26.98 -72.61
N THR A 148 13.75 27.07 -73.44
CA THR A 148 12.33 27.01 -73.06
C THR A 148 11.66 25.69 -73.44
N GLY A 149 12.35 24.79 -74.14
CA GLY A 149 11.89 23.42 -74.37
C GLY A 149 12.18 22.47 -73.20
N THR A 150 11.74 21.22 -73.33
CA THR A 150 11.99 20.16 -72.32
C THR A 150 13.29 19.43 -72.59
N LEU A 151 14.17 19.37 -71.58
CA LEU A 151 15.36 18.52 -71.57
C LEU A 151 15.03 17.16 -70.91
N THR A 152 15.34 16.06 -71.58
CA THR A 152 15.12 14.71 -71.07
C THR A 152 16.44 13.97 -70.84
N ILE A 153 16.72 13.53 -69.62
CA ILE A 153 17.89 12.71 -69.28
C ILE A 153 17.41 11.27 -69.01
N HIS A 154 17.77 10.35 -69.90
CA HIS A 154 17.40 8.93 -69.78
C HIS A 154 18.18 8.22 -68.66
N SER A 155 17.60 7.11 -68.20
CA SER A 155 18.26 6.18 -67.29
C SER A 155 19.64 5.76 -67.81
N GLY A 156 20.61 5.70 -66.90
CA GLY A 156 22.02 5.42 -67.22
C GLY A 156 22.79 6.56 -67.88
N ALA A 157 22.13 7.66 -68.28
CA ALA A 157 22.79 8.84 -68.82
C ALA A 157 23.19 9.83 -67.71
N ALA A 158 24.17 10.69 -67.98
CA ALA A 158 24.61 11.73 -67.06
C ALA A 158 24.78 13.08 -67.78
N LEU A 159 24.44 14.17 -67.10
CA LEU A 159 24.76 15.53 -67.51
C LEU A 159 25.55 16.22 -66.38
N THR A 160 26.71 16.78 -66.70
CA THR A 160 27.49 17.59 -65.74
C THR A 160 27.44 19.07 -66.12
N LEU A 161 27.03 19.92 -65.17
CA LEU A 161 26.99 21.37 -65.30
C LEU A 161 28.00 22.00 -64.33
N SER A 162 28.94 22.76 -64.87
CA SER A 162 29.91 23.49 -64.04
C SER A 162 29.40 24.85 -63.54
N ASP A 163 28.29 25.36 -64.09
CA ASP A 163 27.64 26.62 -63.69
C ASP A 163 26.10 26.45 -63.73
N SER A 164 25.36 27.45 -64.22
CA SER A 164 23.91 27.61 -64.07
C SER A 164 23.14 27.23 -65.33
N ALA A 165 21.91 26.73 -65.17
CA ALA A 165 21.01 26.41 -66.28
C ALA A 165 19.61 27.00 -66.08
N SER A 166 18.92 27.29 -67.19
CA SER A 166 17.52 27.71 -67.23
C SER A 166 16.79 26.90 -68.30
N LEU A 167 15.77 26.14 -67.92
CA LEU A 167 15.08 25.15 -68.74
C LEU A 167 13.56 25.38 -68.68
N GLY A 168 12.86 25.13 -69.79
CA GLY A 168 11.39 25.14 -69.82
C GLY A 168 10.76 23.84 -69.33
N GLY A 169 11.52 22.76 -69.18
CA GLY A 169 11.09 21.51 -68.54
C GLY A 169 12.25 20.55 -68.38
N LEU A 170 12.22 19.68 -67.37
CA LEU A 170 13.26 18.68 -67.10
C LEU A 170 12.64 17.33 -66.74
N ASN A 171 12.77 16.36 -67.65
CA ASN A 171 12.37 14.98 -67.41
C ASN A 171 13.62 14.14 -67.15
N HIS A 172 13.77 13.64 -65.94
CA HIS A 172 15.04 13.10 -65.45
C HIS A 172 14.86 11.69 -64.88
N SER A 173 15.60 10.73 -65.45
CA SER A 173 15.73 9.36 -64.95
C SER A 173 17.19 8.86 -64.87
N GLY A 174 18.16 9.64 -65.33
CA GLY A 174 19.60 9.42 -65.17
C GLY A 174 20.23 10.22 -64.02
N THR A 175 21.44 10.78 -64.23
CA THR A 175 22.15 11.63 -63.24
C THR A 175 22.31 13.06 -63.76
N LEU A 176 22.00 14.04 -62.93
CA LEU A 176 22.34 15.45 -63.15
C LEU A 176 23.30 15.87 -62.05
N ASN A 177 24.54 16.19 -62.43
CA ASN A 177 25.56 16.72 -61.54
C ASN A 177 25.71 18.21 -61.79
N ASN A 178 25.38 19.06 -60.82
CA ASN A 178 25.53 20.50 -60.96
C ASN A 178 26.13 21.14 -59.70
N THR A 179 27.00 22.11 -59.93
CA THR A 179 27.58 22.96 -58.88
C THR A 179 26.95 24.34 -58.81
N GLY A 180 26.26 24.78 -59.88
CA GLY A 180 25.50 26.03 -59.94
C GLY A 180 23.99 25.84 -59.78
N ARG A 181 23.21 26.84 -60.19
CA ARG A 181 21.73 26.84 -60.09
C ARG A 181 21.09 26.37 -61.39
N VAL A 182 20.28 25.33 -61.32
CA VAL A 182 19.42 24.85 -62.43
C VAL A 182 17.99 25.30 -62.15
N LEU A 183 17.47 26.22 -62.95
CA LEU A 183 16.09 26.72 -62.90
C LEU A 183 15.23 25.99 -63.94
N VAL A 184 14.08 25.47 -63.54
CA VAL A 184 13.13 24.78 -64.41
C VAL A 184 11.74 25.37 -64.26
N THR A 185 11.22 26.02 -65.30
CA THR A 185 9.98 26.83 -65.21
C THR A 185 8.71 26.10 -65.63
N GLY A 186 8.80 25.04 -66.43
CA GLY A 186 7.63 24.24 -66.84
C GLY A 186 7.59 22.83 -66.26
N ALA A 187 6.61 22.06 -66.73
CA ALA A 187 6.28 20.75 -66.18
C ALA A 187 7.44 19.75 -66.33
N SER A 188 7.66 18.96 -65.28
CA SER A 188 8.86 18.14 -65.12
C SER A 188 8.58 16.83 -64.39
N THR A 189 9.45 15.84 -64.58
CA THR A 189 9.34 14.53 -63.94
C THR A 189 10.68 14.06 -63.40
N LEU A 190 10.73 13.67 -62.12
CA LEU A 190 11.86 12.97 -61.50
C LEU A 190 11.50 11.49 -61.36
N SER A 191 12.14 10.62 -62.15
CA SER A 191 11.81 9.20 -62.25
C SER A 191 13.01 8.29 -61.96
N GLY A 192 13.27 7.96 -60.69
CA GLY A 192 14.45 7.19 -60.28
C GLY A 192 15.78 7.89 -60.55
N ALA A 193 15.77 9.23 -60.53
CA ALA A 193 16.88 10.08 -60.92
C ALA A 193 17.82 10.44 -59.76
N ILE A 194 19.09 10.70 -60.10
CA ILE A 194 20.10 11.17 -59.14
C ILE A 194 20.41 12.64 -59.42
N LEU A 195 20.10 13.50 -58.45
CA LEU A 195 20.62 14.87 -58.39
C LEU A 195 21.90 14.86 -57.55
N SER A 196 23.01 15.33 -58.11
CA SER A 196 24.31 15.34 -57.44
C SER A 196 25.03 16.69 -57.57
N GLY A 197 26.02 16.90 -56.69
CA GLY A 197 26.80 18.14 -56.61
C GLY A 197 26.27 19.08 -55.52
N ALA A 198 27.04 20.12 -55.20
CA ALA A 198 26.68 21.08 -54.14
C ALA A 198 25.76 22.21 -54.62
N GLY A 199 25.27 22.14 -55.86
CA GLY A 199 24.43 23.15 -56.48
C GLY A 199 22.96 23.09 -56.04
N THR A 200 22.13 23.87 -56.73
CA THR A 200 20.68 23.95 -56.48
C THR A 200 19.91 23.59 -57.73
N THR A 201 18.93 22.70 -57.64
CA THR A 201 17.94 22.47 -58.71
C THR A 201 16.59 22.97 -58.25
N ARG A 202 16.05 23.98 -58.94
CA ARG A 202 14.79 24.63 -58.61
C ARG A 202 13.73 24.35 -59.67
N TYR A 203 12.60 23.82 -59.23
CA TYR A 203 11.40 23.64 -60.05
C TYR A 203 10.35 24.68 -59.68
N GLU A 204 10.03 25.57 -60.62
CA GLU A 204 8.92 26.54 -60.51
C GLU A 204 7.64 26.02 -61.18
N GLY A 205 7.79 25.17 -62.21
CA GLY A 205 6.68 24.43 -62.81
C GLY A 205 6.27 23.21 -61.97
N ALA A 206 5.22 22.51 -62.42
CA ALA A 206 4.75 21.30 -61.75
C ALA A 206 5.80 20.17 -61.84
N LEU A 207 6.13 19.54 -60.70
CA LEU A 207 7.03 18.41 -60.62
C LEU A 207 6.28 17.13 -60.24
N THR A 208 6.43 16.09 -61.04
CA THR A 208 6.01 14.74 -60.67
C THR A 208 7.21 13.93 -60.21
N ILE A 209 7.16 13.38 -59.00
CA ILE A 209 8.15 12.43 -58.49
C ILE A 209 7.55 11.03 -58.60
N GLN A 210 8.26 10.14 -59.32
CA GLN A 210 7.86 8.76 -59.57
C GLN A 210 9.10 7.85 -59.66
N GLY A 211 8.90 6.53 -59.76
CA GLY A 211 9.99 5.56 -59.91
C GLY A 211 10.88 5.38 -58.67
N ASN A 212 11.37 4.17 -58.44
CA ASN A 212 12.22 3.86 -57.28
C ASN A 212 13.62 4.48 -57.40
N ARG A 213 14.24 4.77 -56.24
CA ARG A 213 15.66 5.19 -56.08
C ARG A 213 16.02 6.60 -56.53
N SER A 214 15.07 7.53 -56.53
CA SER A 214 15.44 8.95 -56.66
C SER A 214 16.31 9.38 -55.48
N ALA A 215 17.39 10.12 -55.72
CA ALA A 215 18.35 10.49 -54.68
C ALA A 215 18.96 11.88 -54.89
N LEU A 216 19.16 12.60 -53.78
CA LEU A 216 19.99 13.79 -53.72
C LEU A 216 21.33 13.39 -53.09
N THR A 217 22.45 13.78 -53.69
CA THR A 217 23.78 13.41 -53.23
C THR A 217 24.75 14.59 -53.35
N GLY A 218 25.88 14.55 -52.64
CA GLY A 218 26.93 15.55 -52.80
C GLY A 218 26.58 16.97 -52.32
N GLY A 219 25.59 17.11 -51.42
CA GLY A 219 25.17 18.42 -50.88
C GLY A 219 24.09 19.14 -51.69
N GLN A 220 23.43 18.46 -52.63
CA GLN A 220 22.42 19.07 -53.52
C GLN A 220 21.25 19.70 -52.76
N THR A 221 20.82 20.89 -53.20
CA THR A 221 19.58 21.54 -52.77
C THR A 221 18.48 21.44 -53.84
N LEU A 222 17.39 20.75 -53.55
CA LEU A 222 16.19 20.71 -54.37
C LEU A 222 15.17 21.75 -53.88
N GLU A 223 14.93 22.80 -54.66
CA GLU A 223 13.91 23.83 -54.37
C GLU A 223 12.65 23.57 -55.19
N LEU A 224 11.49 23.58 -54.54
CA LEU A 224 10.20 23.27 -55.15
C LEU A 224 9.22 24.39 -54.86
N THR A 225 8.90 25.23 -55.86
CA THR A 225 7.98 26.36 -55.68
C THR A 225 6.67 26.20 -56.42
N GLY A 226 6.63 25.35 -57.45
CA GLY A 226 5.41 24.87 -58.08
C GLY A 226 4.74 23.75 -57.29
N SER A 227 3.73 23.11 -57.89
CA SER A 227 3.10 21.91 -57.33
C SER A 227 3.99 20.67 -57.53
N THR A 228 4.27 19.94 -56.46
CA THR A 228 5.00 18.67 -56.45
C THR A 228 4.05 17.54 -56.11
N THR A 229 3.96 16.51 -56.95
CA THR A 229 3.14 15.32 -56.69
C THR A 229 4.02 14.09 -56.61
N MET A 230 3.93 13.33 -55.52
CA MET A 230 4.50 11.97 -55.42
C MET A 230 3.45 10.93 -55.83
N LEU A 231 3.78 10.12 -56.83
CA LEU A 231 2.87 9.12 -57.41
C LEU A 231 3.03 7.70 -56.85
N ALA A 232 2.03 6.88 -57.16
CA ALA A 232 1.69 5.56 -56.61
C ALA A 232 2.80 4.48 -56.49
N ASN A 233 3.91 4.55 -57.21
CA ASN A 233 4.81 3.40 -57.42
C ASN A 233 6.20 3.50 -56.78
N ILE A 234 6.39 4.33 -55.75
CA ILE A 234 7.72 4.55 -55.13
C ILE A 234 7.83 3.91 -53.74
N ALA A 235 8.31 2.67 -53.68
CA ALA A 235 8.48 1.92 -52.42
C ALA A 235 9.63 2.48 -51.55
N THR A 236 10.69 3.03 -52.17
CA THR A 236 11.85 3.58 -51.44
C THR A 236 11.84 5.11 -51.31
N GLY A 237 10.77 5.75 -51.77
CA GLY A 237 10.63 7.22 -51.91
C GLY A 237 11.87 7.94 -52.43
N LEU A 238 12.28 9.00 -51.72
CA LEU A 238 13.40 9.91 -52.05
C LEU A 238 14.49 9.80 -50.97
N SER A 239 15.71 9.48 -51.40
CA SER A 239 16.89 9.42 -50.52
C SER A 239 17.61 10.77 -50.49
N VAL A 240 17.81 11.34 -49.31
CA VAL A 240 18.50 12.63 -49.13
C VAL A 240 19.88 12.37 -48.50
N GLY A 241 20.93 12.50 -49.30
CA GLY A 241 22.31 12.25 -48.86
C GLY A 241 22.84 13.33 -47.92
N SER A 242 24.01 13.05 -47.31
CA SER A 242 24.68 14.00 -46.42
C SER A 242 24.86 15.39 -47.04
N GLY A 243 24.48 16.42 -46.30
CA GLY A 243 24.53 17.84 -46.68
C GLY A 243 23.43 18.27 -47.65
N ALA A 244 22.63 17.34 -48.20
CA ALA A 244 21.57 17.68 -49.14
C ALA A 244 20.33 18.23 -48.43
N ARG A 245 19.56 19.03 -49.16
CA ARG A 245 18.40 19.77 -48.66
C ARG A 245 17.23 19.71 -49.65
N ILE A 246 16.02 19.49 -49.14
CA ILE A 246 14.77 19.70 -49.89
C ILE A 246 14.11 20.94 -49.31
N VAL A 247 13.75 21.90 -50.16
CA VAL A 247 13.03 23.12 -49.77
C VAL A 247 11.70 23.15 -50.52
N ASN A 248 10.61 22.80 -49.84
CA ASN A 248 9.27 22.89 -50.39
C ASN A 248 8.65 24.26 -50.07
N GLN A 249 8.61 25.17 -51.05
CA GLN A 249 7.94 26.48 -50.98
C GLN A 249 6.56 26.45 -51.63
N GLY A 250 6.29 25.46 -52.49
CA GLY A 250 5.01 25.28 -53.19
C GLY A 250 4.05 24.35 -52.46
N SER A 251 3.29 23.56 -53.22
CA SER A 251 2.43 22.51 -52.68
C SER A 251 3.04 21.14 -52.93
N TRP A 252 3.11 20.31 -51.90
CA TRP A 252 3.53 18.91 -51.99
C TRP A 252 2.32 18.04 -51.71
N LEU A 253 1.97 17.17 -52.66
CA LEU A 253 0.87 16.22 -52.55
C LEU A 253 1.40 14.79 -52.67
N ASP A 254 1.21 14.02 -51.62
CA ASP A 254 1.52 12.60 -51.58
C ASP A 254 0.27 11.75 -51.78
N THR A 255 0.24 11.02 -52.90
CA THR A 255 -0.83 10.10 -53.32
C THR A 255 -0.32 8.67 -53.50
N THR A 256 0.79 8.32 -52.85
CA THR A 256 1.43 7.00 -52.96
C THR A 256 0.48 5.85 -52.55
N SER A 257 0.40 4.79 -53.35
CA SER A 257 -0.46 3.61 -53.10
C SER A 257 0.27 2.47 -52.36
N VAL A 258 1.54 2.71 -51.99
CA VAL A 258 2.39 1.83 -51.19
C VAL A 258 3.02 2.65 -50.08
N ASN A 259 3.52 2.00 -49.04
CA ASN A 259 4.34 2.69 -48.04
C ASN A 259 5.58 3.29 -48.72
N THR A 260 5.88 4.53 -48.40
CA THR A 260 6.98 5.30 -49.02
C THR A 260 7.83 5.97 -47.95
N SER A 261 9.08 6.31 -48.30
CA SER A 261 10.02 6.95 -47.39
C SER A 261 10.75 8.13 -48.04
N LEU A 262 10.63 9.30 -47.43
CA LEU A 262 11.49 10.46 -47.65
C LEU A 262 12.55 10.42 -46.54
N SER A 263 13.71 9.82 -46.80
CA SER A 263 14.66 9.47 -45.75
C SER A 263 16.08 9.96 -46.03
N GLY A 264 16.86 10.13 -44.97
CA GLY A 264 18.29 10.41 -45.09
C GLY A 264 19.07 9.20 -45.63
N ASN A 265 20.33 9.42 -46.00
CA ASN A 265 21.29 8.35 -46.34
C ASN A 265 22.65 8.63 -45.69
N GLY A 266 22.65 8.83 -44.36
CA GLY A 266 23.82 9.14 -43.56
C GLY A 266 24.20 10.63 -43.57
N GLY A 267 24.90 11.08 -42.53
CA GLY A 267 25.25 12.49 -42.32
C GLY A 267 24.04 13.36 -41.95
N THR A 268 24.16 14.69 -42.06
CA THR A 268 23.08 15.64 -41.75
C THR A 268 22.37 16.07 -43.04
N SER A 269 21.06 15.89 -43.14
CA SER A 269 20.23 16.35 -44.26
C SER A 269 18.95 17.00 -43.75
N VAL A 270 18.29 17.81 -44.59
CA VAL A 270 17.10 18.57 -44.15
C VAL A 270 16.00 18.55 -45.21
N PHE A 271 14.76 18.33 -44.78
CA PHE A 271 13.56 18.69 -45.52
C PHE A 271 12.94 19.91 -44.83
N ASP A 272 12.83 21.03 -45.53
CA ASP A 272 12.14 22.23 -45.04
C ASP A 272 10.86 22.47 -45.83
N ASN A 273 9.74 22.26 -45.14
CA ASN A 273 8.41 22.58 -45.63
C ASN A 273 8.07 24.03 -45.27
N GLN A 274 8.26 24.93 -46.23
CA GLN A 274 7.86 26.34 -46.15
C GLN A 274 6.46 26.60 -46.74
N GLY A 275 6.03 25.74 -47.69
CA GLY A 275 4.71 25.77 -48.33
C GLY A 275 3.71 24.80 -47.69
N SER A 276 3.01 24.00 -48.49
CA SER A 276 2.09 22.96 -47.99
C SER A 276 2.60 21.55 -48.27
N PHE A 277 2.42 20.64 -47.31
CA PHE A 277 2.66 19.21 -47.47
C PHE A 277 1.37 18.47 -47.12
N SER A 278 0.80 17.72 -48.06
CA SER A 278 -0.46 17.01 -47.89
C SER A 278 -0.28 15.52 -48.17
N LYS A 279 -0.71 14.68 -47.22
CA LYS A 279 -0.74 13.21 -47.33
C LYS A 279 -2.19 12.76 -47.54
N ALA A 280 -2.51 12.29 -48.74
CA ALA A 280 -3.90 12.06 -49.19
C ALA A 280 -4.25 10.60 -49.48
N SER A 281 -3.28 9.67 -49.47
CA SER A 281 -3.54 8.25 -49.73
C SER A 281 -4.02 7.48 -48.49
N ALA A 282 -5.16 6.81 -48.58
CA ALA A 282 -5.64 5.94 -47.50
C ALA A 282 -4.77 4.67 -47.38
N ASN A 283 -4.70 4.08 -46.18
CA ASN A 283 -4.06 2.78 -45.88
C ASN A 283 -2.55 2.67 -46.18
N THR A 284 -1.87 3.79 -46.43
CA THR A 284 -0.41 3.81 -46.63
C THR A 284 0.28 4.72 -45.62
N THR A 285 1.51 4.37 -45.29
CA THR A 285 2.40 5.16 -44.45
C THR A 285 3.43 5.89 -45.30
N THR A 286 3.48 7.20 -45.14
CA THR A 286 4.58 8.03 -45.62
C THR A 286 5.51 8.32 -44.47
N THR A 287 6.71 7.79 -44.57
CA THR A 287 7.77 8.01 -43.59
C THR A 287 8.59 9.21 -44.02
N VAL A 288 8.74 10.22 -43.16
CA VAL A 288 9.60 11.39 -43.43
C VAL A 288 10.65 11.51 -42.34
N GLY A 289 11.92 11.52 -42.74
CA GLY A 289 13.06 11.59 -41.84
C GLY A 289 13.77 10.24 -41.66
N GLY A 290 14.51 10.11 -40.56
CA GLY A 290 15.39 8.97 -40.28
C GLY A 290 16.72 9.05 -41.03
N PHE A 291 17.71 8.26 -40.59
CA PHE A 291 19.06 8.20 -41.15
C PHE A 291 19.75 9.58 -41.34
N GLY A 292 19.46 10.52 -40.43
CA GLY A 292 20.07 11.86 -40.40
C GLY A 292 19.30 12.95 -41.15
N LEU A 293 18.11 12.65 -41.69
CA LEU A 293 17.21 13.65 -42.27
C LEU A 293 16.33 14.27 -41.18
N SER A 294 16.41 15.60 -41.03
CA SER A 294 15.50 16.39 -40.19
C SER A 294 14.33 16.93 -40.99
N PHE A 295 13.13 16.92 -40.41
CA PHE A 295 11.94 17.53 -41.02
C PHE A 295 11.57 18.83 -40.30
N ASN A 296 11.67 19.96 -40.99
CA ASN A 296 11.29 21.27 -40.48
C ASN A 296 10.04 21.76 -41.20
N ASN A 297 9.06 22.24 -40.47
CA ASN A 297 7.83 22.82 -41.02
C ASN A 297 7.63 24.25 -40.53
N SER A 298 7.73 25.21 -41.43
CA SER A 298 7.28 26.60 -41.19
C SER A 298 6.00 26.94 -41.96
N GLY A 299 5.53 26.05 -42.84
CA GLY A 299 4.31 26.19 -43.62
C GLY A 299 3.12 25.41 -43.05
N SER A 300 2.48 24.56 -43.85
CA SER A 300 1.36 23.71 -43.41
C SER A 300 1.60 22.23 -43.71
N VAL A 301 1.17 21.37 -42.79
CA VAL A 301 1.10 19.92 -42.97
C VAL A 301 -0.35 19.48 -42.81
N ASN A 302 -0.90 18.82 -43.83
CA ASN A 302 -2.25 18.25 -43.81
C ASN A 302 -2.15 16.72 -43.97
N VAL A 303 -2.55 15.97 -42.96
CA VAL A 303 -2.69 14.51 -43.03
C VAL A 303 -4.16 14.21 -43.29
N GLU A 304 -4.52 14.06 -44.56
CA GLU A 304 -5.90 13.89 -45.00
C GLU A 304 -6.35 12.43 -44.95
N ALA A 305 -5.42 11.48 -45.22
CA ALA A 305 -5.68 10.05 -45.11
C ALA A 305 -4.39 9.23 -44.89
N GLY A 306 -4.54 8.02 -44.32
CA GLY A 306 -3.43 7.13 -44.02
C GLY A 306 -2.54 7.67 -42.90
N THR A 307 -1.25 7.30 -42.91
CA THR A 307 -0.30 7.66 -41.84
C THR A 307 0.83 8.54 -42.37
N LEU A 308 1.09 9.67 -41.71
CA LEU A 308 2.34 10.41 -41.82
C LEU A 308 3.21 10.07 -40.60
N SER A 309 4.30 9.34 -40.82
CA SER A 309 5.25 8.94 -39.78
C SER A 309 6.50 9.82 -39.85
N LEU A 310 6.67 10.72 -38.88
CA LEU A 310 7.85 11.55 -38.75
C LEU A 310 8.92 10.83 -37.94
N ILE A 311 10.08 10.61 -38.55
CA ILE A 311 11.19 9.86 -37.94
C ILE A 311 12.40 10.77 -37.71
N GLY A 312 12.94 10.77 -36.50
CA GLY A 312 14.15 11.54 -36.18
C GLY A 312 13.84 12.96 -35.69
N SER A 313 14.77 13.90 -35.91
CA SER A 313 14.69 15.26 -35.38
C SER A 313 13.92 16.21 -36.28
N GLY A 314 13.40 17.29 -35.71
CA GLY A 314 12.70 18.30 -36.49
C GLY A 314 11.99 19.33 -35.63
N ALA A 315 11.36 20.30 -36.29
CA ALA A 315 10.51 21.27 -35.63
C ALA A 315 9.35 21.69 -36.54
N SER A 316 8.19 21.94 -35.97
CA SER A 316 7.06 22.57 -36.65
C SER A 316 6.70 23.88 -35.96
N THR A 317 6.99 25.00 -36.63
CA THR A 317 6.47 26.33 -36.29
C THR A 317 5.22 26.69 -37.09
N GLY A 318 4.93 25.92 -38.14
CA GLY A 318 3.73 26.01 -38.95
C GLY A 318 2.57 25.14 -38.46
N GLN A 319 1.42 25.22 -39.15
CA GLN A 319 0.20 24.51 -38.76
C GLN A 319 0.24 23.03 -39.16
N ILE A 320 -0.32 22.16 -38.31
CA ILE A 320 -0.57 20.76 -38.60
C ILE A 320 -2.06 20.46 -38.48
N ARG A 321 -2.63 19.80 -39.50
CA ARG A 321 -4.01 19.28 -39.47
C ARG A 321 -4.01 17.77 -39.70
N VAL A 322 -4.73 17.04 -38.87
CA VAL A 322 -4.92 15.59 -39.00
C VAL A 322 -6.41 15.30 -39.12
N ALA A 323 -6.83 14.79 -40.28
CA ALA A 323 -8.22 14.49 -40.56
C ALA A 323 -8.71 13.23 -39.84
N SER A 324 -10.03 13.05 -39.77
CA SER A 324 -10.63 11.83 -39.24
C SER A 324 -10.18 10.61 -40.05
N GLY A 325 -9.82 9.52 -39.37
CA GLY A 325 -9.26 8.30 -39.98
C GLY A 325 -7.79 8.40 -40.42
N ALA A 326 -7.18 9.58 -40.34
CA ALA A 326 -5.76 9.76 -40.59
C ALA A 326 -4.92 9.63 -39.29
N THR A 327 -3.62 9.37 -39.44
CA THR A 327 -2.68 9.24 -38.31
C THR A 327 -1.45 10.11 -38.53
N LEU A 328 -1.14 10.95 -37.54
CA LEU A 328 0.18 11.56 -37.39
C LEU A 328 0.95 10.78 -36.32
N ASP A 329 2.12 10.27 -36.68
CA ASP A 329 2.90 9.39 -35.84
C ASP A 329 4.35 9.88 -35.72
N PHE A 330 4.85 9.91 -34.49
CA PHE A 330 6.22 10.28 -34.17
C PHE A 330 7.02 9.04 -33.74
N VAL A 331 8.16 8.83 -34.40
CA VAL A 331 9.06 7.72 -34.14
C VAL A 331 10.50 8.24 -34.02
N GLY A 332 11.22 7.93 -32.95
CA GLY A 332 12.63 8.29 -32.87
C GLY A 332 13.33 7.61 -31.71
N HIS A 333 14.47 6.97 -31.95
CA HIS A 333 15.21 6.35 -30.84
C HIS A 333 16.14 7.40 -30.21
N GLY A 334 15.54 8.36 -29.47
CA GLY A 334 16.26 9.45 -28.80
C GLY A 334 16.33 10.78 -29.56
N ALA A 335 15.59 10.93 -30.65
CA ALA A 335 15.47 12.21 -31.36
C ALA A 335 14.30 13.04 -30.83
N ASN A 336 14.44 14.37 -30.94
CA ASN A 336 13.47 15.35 -30.48
C ASN A 336 12.73 15.98 -31.66
N PHE A 337 11.41 16.09 -31.56
CA PHE A 337 10.58 16.86 -32.46
C PHE A 337 9.85 17.97 -31.71
N ASP A 338 10.07 19.22 -32.10
CA ASP A 338 9.46 20.37 -31.44
C ASP A 338 8.17 20.78 -32.17
N LEU A 339 7.09 20.99 -31.41
CA LEU A 339 5.78 21.44 -31.89
C LEU A 339 5.43 22.82 -31.32
N ASN A 340 4.80 23.64 -32.14
CA ASN A 340 4.01 24.78 -31.70
C ASN A 340 2.61 24.33 -31.21
N ARG A 341 1.76 25.29 -30.84
CA ARG A 341 0.39 25.02 -30.40
C ARG A 341 -0.59 24.71 -31.54
N ASP A 342 -0.27 25.08 -32.78
CA ASP A 342 -1.16 25.00 -33.95
C ASP A 342 -1.25 23.58 -34.55
N VAL A 343 -1.63 22.61 -33.72
CA VAL A 343 -1.91 21.23 -34.11
C VAL A 343 -3.40 20.98 -33.91
N SER A 344 -4.12 20.74 -35.01
CA SER A 344 -5.52 20.30 -34.96
C SER A 344 -5.59 18.81 -35.29
N ASN A 345 -6.14 18.02 -34.38
CA ASN A 345 -6.27 16.58 -34.54
C ASN A 345 -7.74 16.17 -34.49
N SER A 346 -8.24 15.58 -35.57
CA SER A 346 -9.51 14.84 -35.61
C SER A 346 -9.30 13.35 -35.86
N GLY A 347 -8.05 12.92 -36.08
CA GLY A 347 -7.64 11.53 -36.28
C GLY A 347 -6.88 10.97 -35.09
N SER A 348 -5.78 10.27 -35.36
CA SER A 348 -4.90 9.69 -34.35
C SER A 348 -3.57 10.44 -34.27
N PHE A 349 -3.18 10.85 -33.07
CA PHE A 349 -1.87 11.41 -32.76
C PHE A 349 -1.07 10.38 -31.95
N GLN A 350 0.02 9.86 -32.52
CA GLN A 350 0.76 8.75 -31.94
C GLN A 350 2.21 9.11 -31.65
N ILE A 351 2.74 8.63 -30.53
CA ILE A 351 4.14 8.75 -30.17
C ILE A 351 4.67 7.35 -29.86
N ARG A 352 5.19 6.67 -30.90
CA ARG A 352 5.69 5.29 -30.81
C ARG A 352 7.14 5.15 -30.38
N ALA A 353 7.92 6.23 -30.44
CA ALA A 353 9.24 6.34 -29.85
C ALA A 353 9.69 7.80 -29.92
N GLY A 354 10.63 8.19 -29.08
CA GLY A 354 11.29 9.49 -29.17
C GLY A 354 10.62 10.52 -28.28
N VAL A 355 11.00 11.79 -28.48
CA VAL A 355 10.54 12.88 -27.63
C VAL A 355 9.87 13.94 -28.48
N VAL A 356 8.61 14.24 -28.18
CA VAL A 356 7.89 15.38 -28.74
C VAL A 356 7.85 16.48 -27.68
N ASN A 357 8.27 17.70 -28.03
CA ASN A 357 8.24 18.85 -27.13
C ASN A 357 7.19 19.84 -27.60
N ALA A 358 6.23 20.19 -26.75
CA ALA A 358 5.25 21.24 -27.01
C ALA A 358 5.29 22.27 -25.88
N ALA A 359 6.21 23.23 -26.01
CA ALA A 359 6.48 24.23 -24.96
C ALA A 359 5.26 25.11 -24.63
N GLN A 360 4.35 25.31 -25.59
CA GLN A 360 3.14 26.12 -25.44
C GLN A 360 1.87 25.29 -25.14
N GLY A 361 2.01 23.98 -24.92
CA GLY A 361 0.89 23.04 -24.80
C GLY A 361 0.26 22.65 -26.14
N LEU A 362 -0.72 21.76 -26.10
CA LEU A 362 -1.44 21.23 -27.26
C LEU A 362 -2.93 21.08 -26.97
N ALA A 363 -3.77 21.30 -27.99
CA ALA A 363 -5.19 20.98 -27.97
C ALA A 363 -5.48 19.88 -29.00
N LEU A 364 -5.51 18.62 -28.57
CA LEU A 364 -5.66 17.46 -29.45
C LEU A 364 -7.07 16.88 -29.34
N GLY A 365 -7.84 16.97 -30.42
CA GLY A 365 -9.09 16.23 -30.52
C GLY A 365 -8.86 14.73 -30.74
N SER A 366 -9.91 13.93 -30.64
CA SER A 366 -9.88 12.48 -30.89
C SER A 366 -8.85 11.70 -30.04
N GLN A 367 -7.97 10.90 -30.65
CA GLN A 367 -7.12 9.93 -29.92
C GLN A 367 -5.65 10.33 -29.87
N THR A 368 -5.11 10.42 -28.65
CA THR A 368 -3.66 10.49 -28.39
C THR A 368 -3.17 9.15 -27.83
N VAL A 369 -2.13 8.57 -28.46
CA VAL A 369 -1.59 7.25 -28.10
C VAL A 369 -0.09 7.32 -27.85
N PHE A 370 0.34 6.78 -26.71
CA PHE A 370 1.74 6.67 -26.31
C PHE A 370 2.17 5.22 -26.35
N THR A 371 3.09 4.90 -27.26
CA THR A 371 3.69 3.56 -27.34
C THR A 371 5.17 3.71 -27.08
N ASN A 372 5.61 3.76 -25.82
CA ASN A 372 7.02 3.94 -25.41
C ASN A 372 7.69 5.30 -25.71
N GLY A 373 7.05 6.21 -26.45
CA GLY A 373 7.55 7.57 -26.65
C GLY A 373 7.26 8.52 -25.48
N ALA A 374 7.79 9.74 -25.57
CA ALA A 374 7.61 10.80 -24.59
C ALA A 374 6.99 12.08 -25.19
N LEU A 375 6.05 12.70 -24.47
CA LEU A 375 5.55 14.05 -24.75
C LEU A 375 5.89 14.96 -23.58
N ASN A 376 6.53 16.10 -23.87
CA ASN A 376 6.80 17.16 -22.91
C ASN A 376 5.85 18.33 -23.17
N LEU A 377 5.00 18.66 -22.21
CA LEU A 377 4.06 19.78 -22.26
C LEU A 377 4.54 20.90 -21.34
N GLY A 378 4.87 22.05 -21.91
CA GLY A 378 5.31 23.24 -21.16
C GLY A 378 4.20 24.23 -20.82
N GLY A 379 3.04 24.12 -21.46
CA GLY A 379 1.89 25.02 -21.29
C GLY A 379 0.55 24.28 -21.32
N ASP A 380 -0.52 25.02 -21.05
CA ASP A 380 -1.86 24.45 -20.86
C ASP A 380 -2.34 23.68 -22.09
N SER A 381 -2.83 22.47 -21.84
CA SER A 381 -3.16 21.48 -22.84
C SER A 381 -4.53 20.85 -22.60
N GLN A 382 -5.15 20.36 -23.68
CA GLN A 382 -6.45 19.69 -23.62
C GLN A 382 -6.47 18.53 -24.61
N PHE A 383 -6.83 17.34 -24.16
CA PHE A 383 -6.99 16.16 -25.01
C PHE A 383 -8.41 15.60 -24.91
N ASP A 384 -8.98 15.11 -26.01
CA ASP A 384 -10.23 14.37 -25.95
C ASP A 384 -10.02 12.98 -25.33
N THR A 385 -9.04 12.20 -25.80
CA THR A 385 -8.76 10.87 -25.22
C THR A 385 -7.28 10.60 -25.10
N PHE A 386 -6.92 9.71 -24.18
CA PHE A 386 -5.53 9.47 -23.79
C PHE A 386 -5.27 7.98 -23.56
N ASN A 387 -4.27 7.40 -24.22
CA ASN A 387 -3.99 5.97 -24.11
C ASN A 387 -2.49 5.67 -23.97
N PHE A 388 -2.11 4.99 -22.89
CA PHE A 388 -0.78 4.38 -22.78
C PHE A 388 -0.81 2.93 -23.24
N VAL A 389 -0.05 2.64 -24.29
CA VAL A 389 0.21 1.30 -24.83
C VAL A 389 1.68 0.96 -24.55
N GLY A 390 1.98 0.55 -23.32
CA GLY A 390 3.35 0.22 -22.88
C GLY A 390 4.02 1.31 -22.03
N ALA A 391 5.33 1.48 -22.17
CA ALA A 391 6.16 2.27 -21.24
C ALA A 391 6.30 3.76 -21.60
N GLY A 392 5.27 4.35 -22.23
CA GLY A 392 5.29 5.76 -22.64
C GLY A 392 5.42 6.73 -21.45
N ARG A 393 5.85 7.96 -21.73
CA ARG A 393 6.01 9.02 -20.71
C ARG A 393 5.28 10.30 -21.12
N LEU A 394 4.43 10.82 -20.24
CA LEU A 394 3.90 12.17 -20.35
C LEU A 394 4.57 13.03 -19.28
N ASN A 395 5.29 14.06 -19.68
CA ASN A 395 5.88 15.05 -18.79
C ASN A 395 5.07 16.34 -18.89
N ASN A 396 4.15 16.54 -17.95
CA ASN A 396 3.29 17.70 -17.90
C ASN A 396 3.80 18.71 -16.87
N ASN A 397 4.17 19.90 -17.32
CA ASN A 397 4.64 21.00 -16.47
C ASN A 397 3.61 22.13 -16.29
N ALA A 398 2.39 21.97 -16.81
CA ALA A 398 1.28 22.93 -16.74
C ALA A 398 -0.06 22.22 -16.45
N ASP A 399 -1.20 22.81 -16.79
CA ASP A 399 -2.50 22.14 -16.66
C ASP A 399 -2.83 21.32 -17.92
N LEU A 400 -3.23 20.07 -17.72
CA LEU A 400 -3.73 19.18 -18.78
C LEU A 400 -5.12 18.68 -18.41
N LEU A 401 -6.10 18.97 -19.26
CA LEU A 401 -7.47 18.44 -19.16
C LEU A 401 -7.68 17.31 -20.18
N VAL A 402 -8.20 16.17 -19.73
CA VAL A 402 -8.63 15.05 -20.59
C VAL A 402 -10.11 14.76 -20.36
N THR A 403 -10.95 14.99 -21.36
CA THR A 403 -12.43 14.96 -21.21
C THR A 403 -13.06 13.61 -21.50
N GLY A 404 -12.46 12.80 -22.35
CA GLY A 404 -12.94 11.50 -22.80
C GLY A 404 -12.19 10.31 -22.19
N PRO A 405 -12.46 9.09 -22.68
CA PRO A 405 -11.94 7.86 -22.09
C PRO A 405 -10.42 7.79 -22.07
N THR A 406 -9.89 7.23 -21.00
CA THR A 406 -8.45 6.99 -20.82
C THR A 406 -8.17 5.51 -20.53
N THR A 407 -7.31 4.89 -21.34
CA THR A 407 -6.75 3.57 -21.01
C THR A 407 -5.34 3.73 -20.47
N TRP A 408 -5.15 3.38 -19.20
CA TRP A 408 -3.86 3.49 -18.53
C TRP A 408 -3.32 2.10 -18.20
N GLY A 409 -2.78 1.44 -19.24
CA GLY A 409 -2.20 0.09 -19.16
C GLY A 409 -0.73 0.03 -18.71
N GLY A 410 -0.11 1.17 -18.44
CA GLY A 410 1.31 1.31 -18.07
C GLY A 410 1.82 2.74 -18.25
N GLY A 411 3.14 2.91 -18.27
CA GLY A 411 3.77 4.20 -18.54
C GLY A 411 3.90 5.11 -17.32
N THR A 412 4.38 6.33 -17.56
CA THR A 412 4.70 7.31 -16.51
C THR A 412 4.05 8.66 -16.78
N PHE A 413 3.23 9.13 -15.86
CA PHE A 413 2.95 10.55 -15.69
C PHE A 413 4.07 11.19 -14.90
N ALA A 414 4.59 12.32 -15.36
CA ALA A 414 5.65 13.06 -14.71
C ALA A 414 5.47 14.56 -14.93
N GLY A 415 6.40 15.32 -14.37
CA GLY A 415 6.38 16.77 -14.43
C GLY A 415 5.75 17.36 -13.18
N THR A 416 5.66 18.68 -13.15
CA THR A 416 5.23 19.44 -11.96
C THR A 416 3.78 19.91 -12.03
N GLY A 417 3.13 19.72 -13.17
CA GLY A 417 1.79 20.22 -13.45
C GLY A 417 0.64 19.37 -12.90
N THR A 418 -0.58 19.76 -13.26
CA THR A 418 -1.80 19.04 -12.92
C THR A 418 -2.36 18.34 -14.16
N THR A 419 -2.58 17.03 -14.08
CA THR A 419 -3.30 16.29 -15.12
C THR A 419 -4.66 15.88 -14.57
N ARG A 420 -5.74 16.33 -15.21
CA ARG A 420 -7.12 16.04 -14.82
C ARG A 420 -7.82 15.16 -15.85
N LEU A 421 -8.27 13.99 -15.42
CA LEU A 421 -9.01 13.02 -16.22
C LEU A 421 -10.49 13.07 -15.83
N GLU A 422 -11.33 13.69 -16.64
CA GLU A 422 -12.79 13.80 -16.42
C GLU A 422 -13.58 12.63 -17.02
N GLY A 423 -13.08 12.04 -18.11
CA GLY A 423 -13.67 10.85 -18.70
C GLY A 423 -13.39 9.57 -17.90
N PRO A 424 -14.00 8.43 -18.29
CA PRO A 424 -13.77 7.16 -17.63
C PRO A 424 -12.32 6.69 -17.82
N VAL A 425 -11.72 6.16 -16.75
CA VAL A 425 -10.35 5.64 -16.75
C VAL A 425 -10.36 4.13 -16.55
N SER A 426 -9.63 3.40 -17.39
CA SER A 426 -9.48 1.94 -17.29
C SER A 426 -8.05 1.56 -16.94
N LEU A 427 -7.87 0.90 -15.78
CA LEU A 427 -6.59 0.35 -15.31
C LEU A 427 -6.59 -1.17 -15.52
N VAL A 428 -6.00 -1.61 -16.62
CA VAL A 428 -6.05 -3.02 -17.11
C VAL A 428 -4.69 -3.72 -17.10
N GLY A 429 -3.61 -2.99 -16.86
CA GLY A 429 -2.25 -3.53 -16.91
C GLY A 429 -1.94 -4.51 -15.78
N THR A 430 -1.00 -5.42 -16.02
CA THR A 430 -0.43 -6.33 -15.00
C THR A 430 0.84 -5.77 -14.35
N SER A 431 1.48 -4.78 -14.99
CA SER A 431 2.62 -4.04 -14.47
C SER A 431 2.17 -2.76 -13.80
N SER A 432 2.91 -2.30 -12.79
CA SER A 432 2.57 -1.05 -12.11
C SER A 432 2.76 0.16 -13.02
N SER A 433 1.77 1.04 -13.04
CA SER A 433 1.85 2.36 -13.65
C SER A 433 2.54 3.35 -12.71
N THR A 434 3.14 4.42 -13.23
CA THR A 434 3.93 5.36 -12.41
C THR A 434 3.43 6.80 -12.53
N ILE A 435 3.40 7.50 -11.41
CA ILE A 435 3.28 8.95 -11.28
C ILE A 435 4.58 9.43 -10.64
N SER A 436 5.26 10.40 -11.24
CA SER A 436 6.61 10.84 -10.84
C SER A 436 6.67 12.37 -10.85
N GLY A 437 5.89 12.99 -9.95
CA GLY A 437 5.72 14.44 -9.83
C GLY A 437 4.29 14.89 -10.13
N GLY A 438 3.96 16.10 -9.68
CA GLY A 438 2.71 16.78 -10.01
C GLY A 438 1.48 16.18 -9.33
N THR A 439 0.30 16.60 -9.81
CA THR A 439 -0.99 16.09 -9.34
C THR A 439 -1.71 15.38 -10.48
N LEU A 440 -2.11 14.12 -10.25
CA LEU A 440 -3.03 13.40 -11.14
C LEU A 440 -4.42 13.36 -10.49
N VAL A 441 -5.40 13.98 -11.14
CA VAL A 441 -6.79 14.04 -10.69
C VAL A 441 -7.64 13.08 -11.52
N MET A 442 -8.24 12.11 -10.83
CA MET A 442 -9.20 11.15 -11.36
C MET A 442 -10.61 11.66 -11.03
N ALA A 443 -11.17 12.49 -11.89
CA ALA A 443 -12.48 13.12 -11.69
C ALA A 443 -13.63 12.27 -12.26
N GLY A 444 -13.36 11.48 -13.30
CA GLY A 444 -14.30 10.51 -13.85
C GLY A 444 -14.40 9.21 -13.06
N THR A 445 -15.07 8.21 -13.64
CA THR A 445 -15.09 6.85 -13.07
C THR A 445 -13.80 6.12 -13.41
N THR A 446 -13.05 5.68 -12.40
CA THR A 446 -11.85 4.85 -12.57
C THR A 446 -12.20 3.39 -12.31
N THR A 447 -11.99 2.50 -13.28
CA THR A 447 -12.21 1.06 -13.13
C THR A 447 -10.87 0.33 -13.14
N HIS A 448 -10.53 -0.32 -12.03
CA HIS A 448 -9.29 -1.08 -11.86
C HIS A 448 -9.57 -2.59 -11.93
N THR A 449 -9.22 -3.21 -13.04
CA THR A 449 -9.37 -4.67 -13.26
C THR A 449 -8.03 -5.40 -13.34
N GLY A 450 -6.97 -4.71 -13.78
CA GLY A 450 -5.61 -5.25 -13.84
C GLY A 450 -4.99 -5.47 -12.46
N SER A 451 -4.01 -6.37 -12.37
CA SER A 451 -3.23 -6.61 -11.15
C SER A 451 -2.06 -5.66 -10.96
N GLY A 452 -1.79 -4.80 -11.95
CA GLY A 452 -0.75 -3.78 -11.86
C GLY A 452 -1.08 -2.72 -10.82
N GLY A 453 -0.09 -2.34 -10.01
CA GLY A 453 -0.22 -1.30 -9.00
C GLY A 453 -0.09 0.13 -9.57
N ILE A 454 -0.08 1.10 -8.67
CA ILE A 454 0.26 2.49 -8.99
C ILE A 454 1.40 2.94 -8.08
N ASN A 455 2.53 3.28 -8.69
CA ASN A 455 3.68 3.85 -8.02
C ASN A 455 3.54 5.39 -7.99
N ILE A 456 3.42 5.98 -6.82
CA ILE A 456 3.31 7.43 -6.61
C ILE A 456 4.66 7.92 -6.06
N ASN A 457 5.57 8.29 -6.94
CA ASN A 457 6.97 8.60 -6.63
C ASN A 457 7.27 10.09 -6.71
N ALA A 458 8.38 10.51 -6.10
CA ALA A 458 8.88 11.87 -6.00
C ALA A 458 8.18 12.76 -4.96
N SER A 459 8.87 13.82 -4.57
CA SER A 459 8.43 14.74 -3.52
C SER A 459 7.13 15.45 -3.90
N ASN A 460 6.16 15.44 -2.99
CA ASN A 460 4.86 16.11 -3.14
C ASN A 460 3.99 15.63 -4.31
N THR A 461 4.23 14.42 -4.83
CA THR A 461 3.36 13.82 -5.84
C THR A 461 2.03 13.44 -5.23
N ARG A 462 0.94 13.80 -5.92
CA ARG A 462 -0.43 13.58 -5.42
C ARG A 462 -1.27 12.83 -6.45
N LEU A 463 -1.87 11.73 -6.01
CA LEU A 463 -3.00 11.08 -6.69
C LEU A 463 -4.28 11.53 -5.99
N LEU A 464 -5.25 12.04 -6.75
CA LEU A 464 -6.50 12.54 -6.21
C LEU A 464 -7.68 11.81 -6.88
N ASN A 465 -8.47 11.09 -6.10
CA ASN A 465 -9.75 10.54 -6.55
C ASN A 465 -10.89 11.48 -6.14
N GLU A 466 -11.39 12.27 -7.09
CA GLU A 466 -12.60 13.10 -6.93
C GLU A 466 -13.86 12.39 -7.42
N GLY A 467 -13.70 11.45 -8.37
CA GLY A 467 -14.78 10.69 -8.96
C GLY A 467 -15.11 9.40 -8.21
N SER A 468 -15.46 8.36 -8.97
CA SER A 468 -15.74 7.02 -8.44
C SER A 468 -14.65 6.06 -8.86
N TRP A 469 -13.90 5.53 -7.88
CA TRP A 469 -12.94 4.47 -8.07
C TRP A 469 -13.59 3.12 -7.79
N LEU A 470 -13.61 2.25 -8.78
CA LEU A 470 -14.12 0.89 -8.73
C LEU A 470 -12.95 -0.09 -8.82
N ASP A 471 -12.55 -0.64 -7.69
CA ASP A 471 -11.47 -1.62 -7.53
C ASP A 471 -12.00 -3.05 -7.64
N GLN A 472 -11.82 -3.66 -8.81
CA GLN A 472 -12.21 -5.03 -9.16
C GLN A 472 -11.00 -5.87 -9.58
N ALA A 473 -9.82 -5.53 -9.07
CA ALA A 473 -8.57 -6.12 -9.54
C ALA A 473 -8.58 -7.66 -9.43
N GLY A 474 -8.16 -8.34 -10.49
CA GLY A 474 -8.07 -9.80 -10.57
C GLY A 474 -6.89 -10.41 -9.80
N GLY A 475 -6.22 -9.64 -8.95
CA GLY A 475 -5.05 -10.04 -8.16
C GLY A 475 -4.72 -9.02 -7.08
N ASN A 476 -3.64 -9.26 -6.32
CA ASN A 476 -3.20 -8.29 -5.31
C ASN A 476 -2.66 -7.02 -5.97
N VAL A 477 -3.05 -5.86 -5.45
CA VAL A 477 -2.66 -4.54 -5.98
C VAL A 477 -1.95 -3.73 -4.89
N GLY A 478 -0.92 -2.98 -5.29
CA GLY A 478 -0.27 -1.97 -4.45
C GLY A 478 -0.47 -0.57 -5.03
N ILE A 479 -0.92 0.38 -4.21
CA ILE A 479 -1.00 1.80 -4.53
C ILE A 479 -0.15 2.53 -3.50
N GLY A 480 0.96 3.13 -3.92
CA GLY A 480 1.80 3.89 -3.02
C GLY A 480 3.14 4.27 -3.62
N GLY A 481 4.02 4.86 -2.83
CA GLY A 481 5.36 5.21 -3.27
C GLY A 481 6.08 6.06 -2.22
N SER A 482 7.17 6.69 -2.63
CA SER A 482 8.14 7.34 -1.74
C SER A 482 8.09 8.87 -1.84
N GLY A 483 8.79 9.56 -0.93
CA GLY A 483 8.94 11.03 -1.00
C GLY A 483 7.75 11.82 -0.47
N ALA A 484 7.08 11.35 0.57
CA ALA A 484 5.87 12.01 1.11
C ALA A 484 4.73 12.15 0.07
N ALA A 485 4.64 11.17 -0.84
CA ALA A 485 3.53 11.04 -1.76
C ALA A 485 2.19 10.89 -1.03
N VAL A 486 1.10 11.35 -1.65
CA VAL A 486 -0.24 11.35 -1.07
C VAL A 486 -1.25 10.76 -2.06
N PHE A 487 -2.13 9.90 -1.54
CA PHE A 487 -3.37 9.53 -2.19
C PHE A 487 -4.55 10.13 -1.41
N ASP A 488 -5.19 11.13 -2.01
CA ASP A 488 -6.40 11.76 -1.49
C ASP A 488 -7.65 11.16 -2.14
N ASN A 489 -8.60 10.69 -1.34
CA ASN A 489 -9.92 10.26 -1.75
C ASN A 489 -10.97 11.24 -1.25
N THR A 490 -11.42 12.14 -2.13
CA THR A 490 -12.52 13.08 -1.87
C THR A 490 -13.85 12.57 -2.43
N GLY A 491 -13.79 11.67 -3.43
CA GLY A 491 -14.93 11.00 -4.04
C GLY A 491 -15.30 9.66 -3.38
N ARG A 492 -15.63 8.67 -4.21
CA ARG A 492 -15.99 7.31 -3.78
C ARG A 492 -14.89 6.31 -4.15
N TYR A 493 -14.49 5.48 -3.20
CA TYR A 493 -13.65 4.30 -3.43
C TYR A 493 -14.46 3.05 -3.10
N LEU A 494 -14.80 2.24 -4.12
CA LEU A 494 -15.56 1.00 -4.00
C LEU A 494 -14.66 -0.18 -4.35
N LYS A 495 -14.39 -1.06 -3.38
CA LYS A 495 -13.67 -2.31 -3.59
C LYS A 495 -14.63 -3.49 -3.68
N THR A 496 -14.64 -4.16 -4.83
CA THR A 496 -15.40 -5.39 -5.07
C THR A 496 -14.50 -6.58 -5.45
N GLY A 497 -13.20 -6.35 -5.69
CA GLY A 497 -12.25 -7.44 -5.97
C GLY A 497 -11.94 -8.29 -4.74
N ALA A 498 -11.88 -9.62 -4.91
CA ALA A 498 -11.70 -10.59 -3.82
C ALA A 498 -10.27 -10.59 -3.20
N PHE A 499 -9.29 -10.01 -3.89
CA PHE A 499 -7.89 -9.97 -3.48
C PHE A 499 -7.57 -8.80 -2.55
N THR A 500 -6.31 -8.71 -2.10
CA THR A 500 -5.86 -7.60 -1.26
C THR A 500 -5.46 -6.39 -2.11
N THR A 501 -6.02 -5.22 -1.80
CA THR A 501 -5.50 -3.94 -2.28
C THR A 501 -4.78 -3.24 -1.13
N SER A 502 -3.50 -2.96 -1.31
CA SER A 502 -2.65 -2.30 -0.32
C SER A 502 -2.41 -0.84 -0.70
N ILE A 503 -2.92 0.09 0.11
CA ILE A 503 -2.74 1.53 -0.09
C ILE A 503 -1.69 2.08 0.88
N GLY A 504 -0.80 2.92 0.38
CA GLY A 504 0.30 3.51 1.12
C GLY A 504 1.51 2.59 1.24
N THR A 505 1.67 1.64 0.32
CA THR A 505 2.93 0.89 0.19
C THR A 505 4.10 1.86 0.06
N SER A 506 5.19 1.62 0.78
CA SER A 506 6.36 2.51 0.83
C SER A 506 6.13 3.90 1.48
N GLY A 507 5.01 4.09 2.17
CA GLY A 507 4.78 5.24 3.06
C GLY A 507 3.96 6.39 2.48
N ALA A 508 3.35 6.23 1.30
CA ALA A 508 2.43 7.25 0.77
C ALA A 508 1.19 7.40 1.67
N ALA A 509 0.88 8.61 2.13
CA ALA A 509 -0.26 8.84 3.01
C ALA A 509 -1.58 8.61 2.28
N PHE A 510 -2.56 8.01 2.95
CA PHE A 510 -3.92 7.87 2.44
C PHE A 510 -4.88 8.77 3.22
N ASN A 511 -5.42 9.78 2.56
CA ASN A 511 -6.41 10.67 3.16
C ASN A 511 -7.78 10.40 2.54
N ASN A 512 -8.79 10.21 3.37
CA ASN A 512 -10.17 10.00 2.92
C ASN A 512 -11.07 11.06 3.54
N THR A 513 -11.57 12.00 2.73
CA THR A 513 -12.67 12.91 3.11
C THR A 513 -13.99 12.52 2.46
N GLY A 514 -13.95 11.65 1.44
CA GLY A 514 -15.12 11.07 0.78
C GLY A 514 -15.59 9.77 1.41
N THR A 515 -15.87 8.77 0.58
CA THR A 515 -16.39 7.46 0.99
C THR A 515 -15.45 6.33 0.57
N VAL A 516 -15.28 5.35 1.44
CA VAL A 516 -14.62 4.07 1.17
C VAL A 516 -15.60 2.94 1.48
N GLN A 517 -15.85 2.06 0.52
CA GLN A 517 -16.72 0.90 0.65
C GLN A 517 -15.97 -0.36 0.25
N VAL A 518 -15.87 -1.31 1.17
CA VAL A 518 -15.20 -2.60 0.96
C VAL A 518 -16.27 -3.68 0.95
N GLU A 519 -16.63 -4.17 -0.24
CA GLU A 519 -17.66 -5.21 -0.41
C GLU A 519 -17.08 -6.62 -0.45
N ALA A 520 -15.82 -6.77 -0.86
CA ALA A 520 -15.12 -8.05 -0.90
C ALA A 520 -13.60 -7.88 -0.70
N GLY A 521 -12.95 -8.99 -0.35
CA GLY A 521 -11.49 -9.03 -0.15
C GLY A 521 -11.01 -8.16 1.00
N THR A 522 -9.76 -7.71 0.89
CA THR A 522 -9.09 -6.91 1.94
C THR A 522 -8.61 -5.57 1.38
N LEU A 523 -9.06 -4.47 1.97
CA LEU A 523 -8.40 -3.17 1.82
C LEU A 523 -7.40 -2.99 2.96
N ASN A 524 -6.11 -2.96 2.65
CA ASN A 524 -5.03 -2.83 3.62
C ASN A 524 -4.37 -1.44 3.51
N VAL A 525 -4.32 -0.69 4.60
CA VAL A 525 -3.73 0.66 4.65
C VAL A 525 -2.40 0.61 5.42
N LEU A 526 -1.33 1.13 4.82
CA LEU A 526 0.04 1.06 5.35
C LEU A 526 0.69 2.45 5.54
N GLY A 527 0.25 3.47 4.80
CA GLY A 527 0.91 4.77 4.80
C GLY A 527 0.47 5.74 5.90
N GLY A 528 -0.52 5.36 6.72
CA GLY A 528 -1.20 6.30 7.62
C GLY A 528 -2.02 7.34 6.86
N GLY A 529 -2.16 8.54 7.43
CA GLY A 529 -2.86 9.67 6.82
C GLY A 529 -3.97 10.24 7.71
N ASN A 530 -4.84 11.06 7.11
CA ASN A 530 -5.98 11.70 7.76
C ASN A 530 -7.27 11.37 7.00
N SER A 531 -8.11 10.53 7.62
CA SER A 531 -9.29 9.95 7.00
C SER A 531 -10.56 10.20 7.83
N PRO A 532 -11.06 11.45 7.90
CA PRO A 532 -12.32 11.77 8.59
C PRO A 532 -13.59 11.31 7.86
N GLY A 533 -13.48 10.93 6.57
CA GLY A 533 -14.57 10.47 5.73
C GLY A 533 -15.13 9.09 6.13
N GLN A 534 -16.12 8.63 5.37
CA GLN A 534 -16.87 7.41 5.70
C GLN A 534 -16.13 6.14 5.28
N PHE A 535 -16.18 5.10 6.13
CA PHE A 535 -15.79 3.73 5.79
C PHE A 535 -16.97 2.78 5.99
N THR A 536 -17.20 1.91 5.01
CA THR A 536 -18.17 0.80 5.11
C THR A 536 -17.51 -0.52 4.73
N VAL A 537 -17.75 -1.58 5.52
CA VAL A 537 -17.15 -2.90 5.30
C VAL A 537 -18.24 -3.96 5.34
N ALA A 538 -18.50 -4.60 4.20
CA ALA A 538 -19.51 -5.65 4.08
C ALA A 538 -19.11 -6.94 4.82
N ALA A 539 -20.09 -7.81 5.07
CA ALA A 539 -19.84 -9.12 5.64
C ALA A 539 -18.86 -9.92 4.76
N GLY A 540 -17.88 -10.59 5.37
CA GLY A 540 -16.82 -11.32 4.66
C GLY A 540 -15.67 -10.46 4.11
N ALA A 541 -15.81 -9.14 4.07
CA ALA A 541 -14.75 -8.23 3.68
C ALA A 541 -13.90 -7.77 4.89
N THR A 542 -12.70 -7.24 4.62
CA THR A 542 -11.78 -6.75 5.65
C THR A 542 -11.25 -5.35 5.32
N LEU A 543 -11.34 -4.43 6.29
CA LEU A 543 -10.53 -3.21 6.35
C LEU A 543 -9.40 -3.44 7.36
N GLN A 544 -8.15 -3.34 6.89
CA GLN A 544 -6.97 -3.58 7.71
C GLN A 544 -6.04 -2.37 7.71
N PHE A 545 -5.49 -2.04 8.88
CA PHE A 545 -4.37 -1.13 9.05
C PHE A 545 -3.15 -1.96 9.47
N SER A 546 -2.05 -1.88 8.72
CA SER A 546 -0.85 -2.70 8.97
C SER A 546 0.40 -1.89 9.30
N ALA A 547 0.44 -0.60 8.95
CA ALA A 547 1.53 0.31 9.25
C ALA A 547 1.03 1.77 9.20
N GLY A 548 1.93 2.69 9.57
CA GLY A 548 1.67 4.13 9.53
C GLY A 548 0.73 4.61 10.64
N THR A 549 0.63 5.93 10.78
CA THR A 549 -0.27 6.59 11.74
C THR A 549 -1.48 7.15 11.00
N MET A 550 -2.66 6.57 11.26
CA MET A 550 -3.94 6.97 10.68
C MET A 550 -4.75 7.78 11.68
N THR A 551 -5.25 8.95 11.28
CA THR A 551 -6.36 9.63 11.96
C THR A 551 -7.67 9.18 11.32
N LEU A 552 -8.55 8.54 12.08
CA LEU A 552 -9.77 7.92 11.55
C LEU A 552 -11.01 8.66 12.07
N GLY A 553 -11.93 9.01 11.18
CA GLY A 553 -13.23 9.56 11.55
C GLY A 553 -14.11 8.57 12.31
N ARG A 554 -15.24 9.04 12.85
CA ARG A 554 -16.21 8.17 13.56
C ARG A 554 -17.18 7.45 12.64
N SER A 555 -17.31 7.89 11.38
CA SER A 555 -18.26 7.35 10.40
C SER A 555 -17.77 6.02 9.80
N VAL A 556 -17.61 5.01 10.65
CA VAL A 556 -17.19 3.66 10.28
C VAL A 556 -18.34 2.71 10.55
N SER A 557 -18.76 1.93 9.56
CA SER A 557 -19.77 0.88 9.71
C SER A 557 -19.21 -0.42 9.15
N ASN A 558 -18.94 -1.40 10.01
CA ASN A 558 -18.47 -2.71 9.58
C ASN A 558 -19.48 -3.80 9.95
N LEU A 559 -19.83 -4.64 8.97
CA LEU A 559 -20.38 -5.99 9.21
C LEU A 559 -19.25 -7.03 9.08
N GLY A 560 -18.22 -6.72 8.29
CA GLY A 560 -17.00 -7.51 8.16
C GLY A 560 -15.98 -7.24 9.26
N SER A 561 -14.70 -7.41 8.91
CA SER A 561 -13.58 -7.28 9.85
C SER A 561 -12.93 -5.90 9.77
N PHE A 562 -12.76 -5.26 10.93
CA PHE A 562 -11.91 -4.09 11.13
C PHE A 562 -10.66 -4.53 11.88
N ARG A 563 -9.48 -4.42 11.27
CA ARG A 563 -8.23 -4.97 11.83
C ARG A 563 -7.15 -3.90 12.01
N VAL A 564 -6.54 -3.88 13.19
CA VAL A 564 -5.35 -3.09 13.50
C VAL A 564 -4.18 -4.04 13.81
N GLY A 565 -3.27 -4.17 12.86
CA GLY A 565 -2.13 -5.07 12.89
C GLY A 565 -0.80 -4.38 12.58
N GLY A 566 0.26 -5.18 12.48
CA GLY A 566 1.62 -4.72 12.22
C GLY A 566 2.03 -3.56 13.13
N ALA A 567 2.63 -2.53 12.54
CA ALA A 567 3.09 -1.33 13.24
C ALA A 567 2.09 -0.15 13.14
N ALA A 568 0.82 -0.43 12.79
CA ALA A 568 -0.18 0.62 12.63
C ALA A 568 -0.51 1.32 13.95
N ILE A 569 -0.71 2.64 13.88
CA ILE A 569 -1.32 3.44 14.95
C ILE A 569 -2.58 4.07 14.39
N VAL A 570 -3.75 3.71 14.92
CA VAL A 570 -5.04 4.28 14.52
C VAL A 570 -5.54 5.18 15.63
N ASN A 571 -5.61 6.48 15.36
CA ASN A 571 -6.20 7.51 16.22
C ASN A 571 -7.65 7.71 15.81
N ALA A 572 -8.58 7.02 16.46
CA ALA A 572 -10.00 7.16 16.16
C ALA A 572 -10.55 8.47 16.76
N ALA A 573 -11.45 9.12 16.02
CA ALA A 573 -12.24 10.23 16.54
C ALA A 573 -13.09 9.77 17.73
N PRO A 574 -13.42 10.65 18.68
CA PRO A 574 -14.23 10.28 19.82
C PRO A 574 -15.60 9.73 19.41
N GLY A 575 -15.98 8.61 20.05
CA GLY A 575 -17.24 7.92 19.82
C GLY A 575 -17.25 6.97 18.62
N LEU A 576 -16.25 6.09 18.52
CA LEU A 576 -16.20 5.09 17.46
C LEU A 576 -17.14 3.92 17.80
N GLU A 577 -18.01 3.56 16.87
CA GLU A 577 -18.91 2.41 16.99
C GLU A 577 -18.60 1.40 15.89
N LEU A 578 -18.45 0.11 16.24
CA LEU A 578 -18.11 -0.97 15.30
C LEU A 578 -19.05 -2.16 15.50
N GLY A 579 -19.86 -2.48 14.48
CA GLY A 579 -20.83 -3.58 14.51
C GLY A 579 -20.25 -4.96 14.15
N GLY A 580 -19.10 -5.00 13.50
CA GLY A 580 -18.48 -6.23 13.02
C GLY A 580 -17.36 -6.72 13.93
N ASN A 581 -16.50 -7.59 13.40
CA ASN A 581 -15.32 -8.02 14.17
C ASN A 581 -14.32 -6.87 14.29
N THR A 582 -13.88 -6.57 15.50
CA THR A 582 -12.73 -5.68 15.74
C THR A 582 -11.54 -6.54 16.15
N VAL A 583 -10.47 -6.55 15.35
CA VAL A 583 -9.26 -7.32 15.61
C VAL A 583 -8.10 -6.38 15.92
N VAL A 584 -7.50 -6.50 17.11
CA VAL A 584 -6.27 -5.78 17.46
C VAL A 584 -5.19 -6.82 17.70
N SER A 585 -4.23 -6.96 16.77
CA SER A 585 -3.29 -8.09 16.80
C SER A 585 -1.82 -7.74 17.10
N ALA A 586 -1.40 -6.53 16.74
CA ALA A 586 -0.01 -6.06 16.92
C ALA A 586 0.10 -4.53 16.88
N GLY A 587 -0.83 -3.85 16.20
CA GLY A 587 -0.87 -2.40 16.14
C GLY A 587 -1.54 -1.77 17.38
N ARG A 588 -1.65 -0.44 17.35
CA ARG A 588 -2.25 0.37 18.42
C ARG A 588 -3.54 1.04 17.94
N LEU A 589 -4.65 0.80 18.63
CA LEU A 589 -5.90 1.52 18.45
C LEU A 589 -6.11 2.48 19.63
N ASN A 590 -6.12 3.78 19.35
CA ASN A 590 -6.39 4.83 20.33
C ASN A 590 -7.86 5.27 20.23
N LEU A 591 -8.57 5.24 21.35
CA LEU A 591 -9.97 5.62 21.48
C LEU A 591 -10.13 6.79 22.46
N GLY A 592 -11.08 7.67 22.14
CA GLY A 592 -11.58 8.72 23.01
C GLY A 592 -13.11 8.75 23.04
N GLY A 593 -13.68 9.47 24.01
CA GLY A 593 -15.13 9.52 24.20
C GLY A 593 -15.75 8.15 24.50
N ASN A 594 -17.08 8.05 24.38
CA ASN A 594 -17.81 6.80 24.61
C ASN A 594 -17.89 6.00 23.31
N SER A 595 -17.19 4.87 23.24
CA SER A 595 -17.11 3.98 22.07
C SER A 595 -17.82 2.64 22.34
N GLN A 596 -18.25 1.95 21.30
CA GLN A 596 -18.95 0.66 21.43
C GLN A 596 -18.53 -0.32 20.33
N PHE A 597 -18.18 -1.56 20.70
CA PHE A 597 -17.91 -2.64 19.75
C PHE A 597 -18.88 -3.81 19.98
N GLU A 598 -19.32 -4.46 18.91
CA GLU A 598 -20.11 -5.70 19.02
C GLU A 598 -19.23 -6.92 19.24
N ARG A 599 -18.00 -6.95 18.73
CA ARG A 599 -17.05 -8.06 18.96
C ARG A 599 -15.60 -7.57 18.98
N LEU A 600 -14.80 -8.15 19.87
CA LEU A 600 -13.38 -7.84 20.02
C LEU A 600 -12.51 -9.11 20.03
N ASP A 601 -11.65 -9.27 19.03
CA ASP A 601 -10.56 -10.24 19.05
C ASP A 601 -9.25 -9.52 19.38
N PHE A 602 -8.86 -9.57 20.65
CA PHE A 602 -7.63 -8.99 21.15
C PHE A 602 -6.55 -10.06 21.30
N VAL A 603 -5.62 -10.09 20.35
CA VAL A 603 -4.65 -11.17 20.18
C VAL A 603 -3.24 -10.62 19.98
N GLY A 604 -2.23 -11.47 20.11
CA GLY A 604 -0.83 -11.08 19.86
C GLY A 604 -0.34 -9.96 20.78
N SER A 605 0.36 -8.98 20.23
CA SER A 605 1.03 -7.90 20.98
C SER A 605 0.36 -6.53 20.82
N GLY A 606 -0.90 -6.51 20.38
CA GLY A 606 -1.62 -5.27 20.11
C GLY A 606 -1.85 -4.41 21.35
N THR A 607 -2.15 -3.12 21.15
CA THR A 607 -2.53 -2.19 22.22
C THR A 607 -3.87 -1.54 21.91
N LEU A 608 -4.82 -1.60 22.85
CA LEU A 608 -6.06 -0.85 22.82
C LEU A 608 -5.98 0.25 23.89
N ALA A 609 -5.69 1.48 23.49
CA ALA A 609 -5.54 2.60 24.40
C ALA A 609 -6.84 3.40 24.46
N ASN A 610 -7.57 3.26 25.55
CA ASN A 610 -8.85 3.90 25.79
C ASN A 610 -8.72 5.04 26.81
N SER A 611 -9.17 6.22 26.43
CA SER A 611 -9.24 7.40 27.31
C SER A 611 -10.66 7.77 27.76
N GLY A 612 -11.69 7.11 27.23
CA GLY A 612 -13.10 7.30 27.60
C GLY A 612 -13.74 6.00 28.07
N ASN A 613 -15.01 5.78 27.70
CA ASN A 613 -15.72 4.54 28.03
C ASN A 613 -15.84 3.67 26.78
N LEU A 614 -15.34 2.45 26.82
CA LEU A 614 -15.54 1.44 25.79
C LEU A 614 -16.47 0.35 26.31
N VAL A 615 -17.55 0.06 25.60
CA VAL A 615 -18.41 -1.10 25.86
C VAL A 615 -18.27 -2.12 24.73
N VAL A 616 -18.00 -3.38 25.08
CA VAL A 616 -18.03 -4.50 24.13
C VAL A 616 -19.22 -5.38 24.46
N THR A 617 -20.26 -5.35 23.62
CA THR A 617 -21.56 -6.00 23.92
C THR A 617 -21.55 -7.50 23.63
N GLY A 618 -20.82 -7.94 22.61
CA GLY A 618 -20.67 -9.36 22.26
C GLY A 618 -19.35 -9.98 22.73
N PRO A 619 -18.97 -11.14 22.18
CA PRO A 619 -17.87 -11.94 22.70
C PRO A 619 -16.51 -11.25 22.54
N THR A 620 -15.61 -11.53 23.48
CA THR A 620 -14.22 -11.08 23.44
C THR A 620 -13.26 -12.27 23.49
N THR A 621 -12.38 -12.36 22.50
CA THR A 621 -11.19 -13.23 22.60
C THR A 621 -10.06 -12.41 23.20
N TRP A 622 -9.54 -12.79 24.37
CA TRP A 622 -8.41 -12.12 25.01
C TRP A 622 -7.21 -13.07 25.07
N GLY A 623 -6.52 -13.17 23.94
CA GLY A 623 -5.38 -14.06 23.72
C GLY A 623 -4.02 -13.36 23.76
N GLY A 624 -3.96 -12.10 24.19
CA GLY A 624 -2.76 -11.29 24.34
C GLY A 624 -3.06 -9.79 24.36
N GLY A 625 -1.99 -8.98 24.32
CA GLY A 625 -2.07 -7.54 24.16
C GLY A 625 -2.23 -6.73 25.46
N THR A 626 -2.33 -5.41 25.29
CA THR A 626 -2.42 -4.43 26.38
C THR A 626 -3.67 -3.55 26.27
N PHE A 627 -4.62 -3.69 27.20
CA PHE A 627 -5.59 -2.63 27.46
C PHE A 627 -4.86 -1.49 28.16
N ALA A 628 -4.89 -0.28 27.59
CA ALA A 628 -4.13 0.86 28.10
C ALA A 628 -5.00 2.10 28.26
N GLY A 629 -4.48 3.08 28.99
CA GLY A 629 -5.07 4.41 29.12
C GLY A 629 -5.97 4.56 30.36
N PRO A 630 -6.38 5.79 30.68
CA PRO A 630 -7.08 6.10 31.92
C PRO A 630 -8.58 5.76 31.90
N GLY A 631 -9.14 5.38 30.74
CA GLY A 631 -10.57 5.14 30.56
C GLY A 631 -11.09 3.85 31.20
N SER A 632 -12.37 3.56 30.99
CA SER A 632 -12.99 2.30 31.39
C SER A 632 -13.36 1.47 30.17
N THR A 633 -12.97 0.20 30.18
CA THR A 633 -13.39 -0.81 29.19
C THR A 633 -14.28 -1.82 29.88
N ARG A 634 -15.51 -2.00 29.41
CA ARG A 634 -16.50 -2.98 29.92
C ARG A 634 -16.76 -4.04 28.87
N LEU A 635 -16.52 -5.30 29.21
CA LEU A 635 -16.80 -6.47 28.39
C LEU A 635 -18.07 -7.14 28.91
N GLU A 636 -19.19 -6.98 28.19
CA GLU A 636 -20.51 -7.49 28.59
C GLU A 636 -20.76 -8.91 28.06
N GLY A 637 -20.22 -9.24 26.88
CA GLY A 637 -20.28 -10.59 26.34
C GLY A 637 -19.28 -11.55 27.00
N ALA A 638 -19.31 -12.81 26.55
CA ALA A 638 -18.40 -13.85 27.04
C ALA A 638 -16.94 -13.52 26.69
N VAL A 639 -16.04 -13.69 27.67
CA VAL A 639 -14.59 -13.48 27.49
C VAL A 639 -13.87 -14.82 27.51
N SER A 640 -13.06 -15.10 26.49
CA SER A 640 -12.25 -16.31 26.40
C SER A 640 -10.76 -16.00 26.57
N LEU A 641 -10.13 -16.62 27.56
CA LEU A 641 -8.69 -16.57 27.80
C LEU A 641 -8.10 -17.98 27.66
N ALA A 642 -7.78 -18.39 26.42
CA ALA A 642 -7.32 -19.75 26.10
C ALA A 642 -5.82 -19.83 25.73
N GLY A 643 -5.14 -18.69 25.60
CA GLY A 643 -3.73 -18.62 25.17
C GLY A 643 -2.72 -18.76 26.33
N ALA A 644 -1.44 -18.76 25.98
CA ALA A 644 -0.31 -18.74 26.93
C ALA A 644 0.39 -17.37 27.03
N ALA A 645 0.04 -16.42 26.15
CA ALA A 645 0.64 -15.09 26.15
C ALA A 645 0.10 -14.23 27.29
N THR A 646 0.98 -13.50 27.97
CA THR A 646 0.58 -12.58 29.05
C THR A 646 -0.38 -11.52 28.55
N ASN A 647 -1.51 -11.40 29.23
CA ASN A 647 -2.52 -10.37 29.02
C ASN A 647 -2.20 -9.16 29.91
N THR A 648 -2.26 -7.94 29.39
CA THR A 648 -1.90 -6.75 30.18
C THR A 648 -3.05 -5.75 30.28
N VAL A 649 -3.23 -5.20 31.48
CA VAL A 649 -4.03 -4.01 31.74
C VAL A 649 -3.12 -2.94 32.32
N SER A 650 -3.05 -1.78 31.67
CA SER A 650 -2.09 -0.72 31.95
C SER A 650 -2.81 0.63 32.06
N GLY A 651 -3.38 0.85 33.25
CA GLY A 651 -4.17 2.03 33.59
C GLY A 651 -5.66 1.77 33.49
N GLY A 652 -6.45 2.71 34.02
CA GLY A 652 -7.90 2.69 33.87
C GLY A 652 -8.60 1.54 34.59
N THR A 653 -9.82 1.24 34.15
CA THR A 653 -10.65 0.15 34.69
C THR A 653 -11.06 -0.84 33.59
N LEU A 654 -10.71 -2.11 33.74
CA LEU A 654 -11.27 -3.20 32.93
C LEU A 654 -12.35 -3.93 33.72
N VAL A 655 -13.59 -3.92 33.22
CA VAL A 655 -14.73 -4.60 33.81
C VAL A 655 -15.10 -5.82 32.97
N LEU A 656 -15.10 -6.98 33.61
CA LEU A 656 -15.58 -8.24 33.06
C LEU A 656 -16.99 -8.48 33.62
N ALA A 657 -18.00 -8.05 32.85
CA ALA A 657 -19.41 -8.12 33.25
C ALA A 657 -20.09 -9.41 32.77
N GLY A 658 -19.63 -9.98 31.66
CA GLY A 658 -20.06 -11.29 31.17
C GLY A 658 -19.38 -12.46 31.89
N THR A 659 -19.57 -13.67 31.36
CA THR A 659 -18.81 -14.85 31.81
C THR A 659 -17.40 -14.83 31.21
N SER A 660 -16.38 -14.82 32.04
CA SER A 660 -14.97 -14.93 31.66
C SER A 660 -14.46 -16.34 31.91
N THR A 661 -14.01 -17.03 30.87
CA THR A 661 -13.49 -18.41 30.96
C THR A 661 -12.00 -18.41 30.69
N HIS A 662 -11.22 -18.75 31.72
CA HIS A 662 -9.77 -18.84 31.65
C HIS A 662 -9.34 -20.30 31.59
N THR A 663 -9.02 -20.79 30.40
CA THR A 663 -8.57 -22.19 30.15
C THR A 663 -7.09 -22.27 29.79
N GLY A 664 -6.50 -21.17 29.32
CA GLY A 664 -5.08 -21.07 29.00
C GLY A 664 -4.18 -21.02 30.23
N SER A 665 -2.90 -20.74 30.00
CA SER A 665 -1.88 -20.52 31.05
C SER A 665 -1.39 -19.07 31.09
N ALA A 666 -2.12 -18.15 30.47
CA ALA A 666 -1.77 -16.74 30.40
C ALA A 666 -1.93 -16.04 31.76
N SER A 667 -0.85 -15.46 32.28
CA SER A 667 -0.98 -14.50 33.39
C SER A 667 -1.64 -13.20 32.94
N ILE A 668 -2.30 -12.52 33.88
CA ILE A 668 -2.87 -11.18 33.70
C ILE A 668 -2.04 -10.19 34.49
N ASN A 669 -1.32 -9.33 33.79
CA ASN A 669 -0.47 -8.30 34.35
C ASN A 669 -1.24 -6.98 34.53
N THR A 670 -1.20 -6.38 35.72
CA THR A 670 -1.76 -5.05 36.00
C THR A 670 -0.63 -4.10 36.41
N ASN A 671 -0.09 -3.30 35.49
CA ASN A 671 1.26 -2.73 35.65
C ASN A 671 1.36 -1.19 35.70
N ALA A 672 0.24 -0.48 35.75
CA ALA A 672 0.23 0.98 35.93
C ALA A 672 -0.53 1.37 37.20
N SER A 673 -0.17 2.52 37.78
CA SER A 673 -0.83 3.02 38.98
C SER A 673 -2.35 3.16 38.80
N ASN A 674 -3.10 2.84 39.86
CA ASN A 674 -4.56 2.88 39.88
C ASN A 674 -5.26 1.97 38.85
N THR A 675 -4.56 1.01 38.22
CA THR A 675 -5.23 0.01 37.38
C THR A 675 -6.21 -0.79 38.22
N ARG A 676 -7.44 -0.93 37.72
CA ARG A 676 -8.52 -1.69 38.34
C ARG A 676 -9.00 -2.78 37.40
N LEU A 677 -8.86 -4.03 37.82
CA LEU A 677 -9.56 -5.17 37.22
C LEU A 677 -10.83 -5.44 38.03
N VAL A 678 -11.98 -5.57 37.39
CA VAL A 678 -13.26 -5.86 38.05
C VAL A 678 -13.87 -7.12 37.46
N ASN A 679 -14.13 -8.12 38.30
CA ASN A 679 -15.04 -9.21 37.97
C ASN A 679 -16.42 -8.87 38.51
N GLU A 680 -17.33 -8.47 37.63
CA GLU A 680 -18.73 -8.19 37.96
C GLU A 680 -19.64 -9.37 37.58
N GLY A 681 -19.26 -10.11 36.54
CA GLY A 681 -19.94 -11.33 36.09
C GLY A 681 -19.42 -12.58 36.78
N ARG A 682 -19.29 -13.66 35.99
CA ARG A 682 -18.77 -14.95 36.44
C ARG A 682 -17.39 -15.18 35.86
N TRP A 683 -16.38 -15.35 36.70
CA TRP A 683 -15.05 -15.78 36.31
C TRP A 683 -14.91 -17.28 36.56
N LEU A 684 -14.63 -18.05 35.51
CA LEU A 684 -14.35 -19.47 35.55
C LEU A 684 -12.85 -19.69 35.34
N ASP A 685 -12.14 -19.94 36.44
CA ASP A 685 -10.71 -20.27 36.44
C ASP A 685 -10.52 -21.78 36.28
N GLN A 686 -10.25 -22.16 35.02
CA GLN A 686 -9.98 -23.50 34.51
C GLN A 686 -8.56 -23.58 33.92
N ALA A 687 -7.65 -22.72 34.35
CA ALA A 687 -6.34 -22.58 33.75
C ALA A 687 -5.60 -23.92 33.64
N ALA A 688 -4.96 -24.18 32.50
CA ALA A 688 -4.22 -25.41 32.22
C ALA A 688 -2.81 -25.44 32.84
N GLY A 689 -2.51 -24.51 33.74
CA GLY A 689 -1.23 -24.39 34.43
C GLY A 689 -1.30 -23.33 35.53
N ASN A 690 -0.18 -23.11 36.22
CA ASN A 690 -0.10 -22.04 37.20
C ASN A 690 -0.19 -20.68 36.52
N ILE A 691 -1.05 -19.80 37.04
CA ILE A 691 -1.26 -18.45 36.51
C ILE A 691 -1.09 -17.41 37.60
N SER A 692 -0.80 -16.18 37.20
CA SER A 692 -0.82 -15.02 38.09
C SER A 692 -1.75 -13.92 37.60
N ILE A 693 -2.43 -13.25 38.54
CA ILE A 693 -3.22 -12.05 38.30
C ILE A 693 -2.65 -10.95 39.19
N GLY A 694 -1.94 -10.01 38.60
CA GLY A 694 -1.44 -8.86 39.34
C GLY A 694 -0.25 -8.17 38.67
N GLY A 695 0.21 -7.10 39.30
CA GLY A 695 1.37 -6.34 38.87
C GLY A 695 1.66 -5.21 39.86
N SER A 696 2.55 -4.29 39.48
CA SER A 696 3.06 -3.24 40.36
C SER A 696 2.21 -1.97 40.35
N GLY A 697 2.41 -1.09 41.33
CA GLY A 697 1.83 0.27 41.34
C GLY A 697 0.52 0.42 42.12
N GLY A 698 0.24 -0.44 43.10
CA GLY A 698 -0.95 -0.33 43.95
C GLY A 698 -2.25 -0.60 43.19
N THR A 699 -2.22 -1.58 42.27
CA THR A 699 -3.39 -2.00 41.50
C THR A 699 -4.37 -2.78 42.35
N ARG A 700 -5.60 -2.94 41.85
CA ARG A 700 -6.65 -3.70 42.54
C ARG A 700 -7.35 -4.67 41.61
N PHE A 701 -7.72 -5.82 42.17
CA PHE A 701 -8.67 -6.75 41.60
C PHE A 701 -9.91 -6.79 42.50
N ASP A 702 -11.02 -6.26 42.01
CA ASP A 702 -12.30 -6.24 42.72
C ASP A 702 -13.19 -7.37 42.19
N ASN A 703 -13.51 -8.35 43.03
CA ASN A 703 -14.52 -9.36 42.75
C ASN A 703 -15.85 -8.95 43.38
N THR A 704 -16.76 -8.44 42.56
CA THR A 704 -18.14 -8.12 42.96
C THR A 704 -19.13 -9.18 42.48
N GLY A 705 -18.75 -9.99 41.49
CA GLY A 705 -19.51 -11.11 40.96
C GLY A 705 -19.11 -12.46 41.57
N HIS A 706 -19.03 -13.50 40.73
CA HIS A 706 -18.67 -14.86 41.14
C HIS A 706 -17.32 -15.26 40.56
N TYR A 707 -16.34 -15.51 41.41
CA TYR A 707 -15.06 -16.11 41.03
C TYR A 707 -15.08 -17.59 41.39
N LEU A 708 -15.10 -18.46 40.38
CA LEU A 708 -15.10 -19.91 40.55
C LEU A 708 -13.78 -20.49 40.03
N LYS A 709 -13.01 -21.08 40.93
CA LYS A 709 -11.79 -21.82 40.61
C LYS A 709 -12.05 -23.33 40.61
N THR A 710 -11.85 -23.95 39.45
CA THR A 710 -11.94 -25.41 39.26
C THR A 710 -10.62 -26.01 38.75
N SER A 711 -9.64 -25.17 38.42
CA SER A 711 -8.30 -25.64 38.03
C SER A 711 -7.57 -26.27 39.22
N ALA A 712 -6.93 -27.42 38.99
CA ALA A 712 -6.07 -28.10 39.97
C ALA A 712 -4.73 -27.38 40.24
N PHE A 713 -4.40 -26.37 39.43
CA PHE A 713 -3.15 -25.62 39.53
C PHE A 713 -3.25 -24.45 40.51
N THR A 714 -2.13 -23.76 40.74
CA THR A 714 -2.09 -22.55 41.59
C THR A 714 -2.50 -21.31 40.80
N THR A 715 -3.41 -20.51 41.36
CA THR A 715 -3.71 -19.17 40.88
C THR A 715 -3.22 -18.14 41.88
N SER A 716 -2.21 -17.36 41.52
CA SER A 716 -1.59 -16.37 42.39
C SER A 716 -2.12 -14.97 42.11
N ILE A 717 -2.80 -14.36 43.07
CA ILE A 717 -3.29 -12.98 42.99
C ILE A 717 -2.38 -12.06 43.81
N GLY A 718 -1.91 -10.99 43.18
CA GLY A 718 -1.18 -9.93 43.87
C GLY A 718 0.28 -10.22 44.15
N SER A 719 0.91 -11.21 43.50
CA SER A 719 2.34 -11.54 43.69
C SER A 719 3.32 -10.37 43.47
N SER A 720 2.84 -9.23 42.96
CA SER A 720 3.64 -8.04 42.68
C SER A 720 2.99 -6.73 43.14
N GLY A 721 1.96 -6.74 43.99
CA GLY A 721 1.37 -5.52 44.56
C GLY A 721 -0.14 -5.37 44.47
N THR A 722 -0.85 -6.22 43.71
CA THR A 722 -2.30 -6.08 43.50
C THR A 722 -3.11 -6.52 44.71
N ALA A 723 -3.92 -5.63 45.27
CA ALA A 723 -4.87 -5.99 46.34
C ALA A 723 -6.06 -6.75 45.76
N PHE A 724 -6.51 -7.81 46.45
CA PHE A 724 -7.71 -8.57 46.10
C PHE A 724 -8.87 -8.24 47.05
N ASN A 725 -9.90 -7.59 46.52
CA ASN A 725 -11.11 -7.23 47.28
C ASN A 725 -12.26 -8.11 46.85
N ASN A 726 -12.88 -8.82 47.80
CA ASN A 726 -14.06 -9.61 47.55
C ASN A 726 -15.28 -9.01 48.25
N THR A 727 -16.25 -8.54 47.46
CA THR A 727 -17.60 -8.21 47.93
C THR A 727 -18.64 -9.18 47.37
N GLY A 728 -18.28 -9.97 46.35
CA GLY A 728 -19.10 -11.01 45.75
C GLY A 728 -18.85 -12.39 46.35
N THR A 729 -18.77 -13.41 45.50
CA THR A 729 -18.51 -14.81 45.89
C THR A 729 -17.20 -15.29 45.31
N VAL A 730 -16.38 -15.96 46.12
CA VAL A 730 -15.20 -16.71 45.70
C VAL A 730 -15.39 -18.17 46.07
N ASP A 731 -15.48 -19.06 45.08
CA ASP A 731 -15.57 -20.51 45.28
C ASP A 731 -14.28 -21.17 44.79
N VAL A 732 -13.57 -21.83 45.69
CA VAL A 732 -12.36 -22.60 45.39
C VAL A 732 -12.71 -24.08 45.45
N GLN A 733 -12.96 -24.70 44.29
CA GLN A 733 -13.37 -26.11 44.19
C GLN A 733 -12.18 -27.08 44.04
N ALA A 734 -11.04 -26.60 43.53
CA ALA A 734 -9.84 -27.39 43.36
C ALA A 734 -8.59 -26.51 43.37
N GLY A 735 -7.42 -27.12 43.61
CA GLY A 735 -6.12 -26.46 43.59
C GLY A 735 -5.97 -25.40 44.68
N THR A 736 -5.03 -24.46 44.45
CA THR A 736 -4.69 -23.42 45.42
C THR A 736 -4.98 -22.02 44.86
N LEU A 737 -5.81 -21.23 45.54
CA LEU A 737 -5.91 -19.79 45.34
C LEU A 737 -4.95 -19.10 46.31
N GLN A 738 -3.93 -18.43 45.82
CA GLN A 738 -2.90 -17.79 46.63
C GLN A 738 -2.98 -16.27 46.53
N VAL A 739 -2.95 -15.56 47.64
CA VAL A 739 -3.03 -14.08 47.72
C VAL A 739 -1.79 -13.55 48.45
N PHE A 740 -1.14 -12.51 47.90
CA PHE A 740 0.22 -12.10 48.34
C PHE A 740 0.35 -10.74 49.04
N THR A 741 -0.54 -9.77 48.84
CA THR A 741 -0.30 -8.40 49.31
C THR A 741 -1.45 -7.79 50.08
N GLY A 742 -2.68 -8.20 49.78
CA GLY A 742 -3.86 -7.75 50.52
C GLY A 742 -5.09 -8.55 50.11
N PHE A 743 -5.83 -8.99 51.11
CA PHE A 743 -7.12 -9.66 50.96
C PHE A 743 -8.12 -8.98 51.87
N ASN A 744 -9.19 -8.44 51.28
CA ASN A 744 -10.32 -7.92 52.02
C ASN A 744 -11.57 -8.68 51.61
N ASN A 745 -12.03 -9.60 52.46
CA ASN A 745 -13.29 -10.29 52.24
C ASN A 745 -14.42 -9.63 53.02
N THR A 746 -15.39 -9.07 52.30
CA THR A 746 -16.70 -8.63 52.81
C THR A 746 -17.86 -9.42 52.20
N GLY A 747 -17.57 -10.23 51.17
CA GLY A 747 -18.50 -11.15 50.55
C GLY A 747 -18.37 -12.58 51.09
N ARG A 748 -18.69 -13.56 50.24
CA ARG A 748 -18.59 -14.99 50.57
C ARG A 748 -17.34 -15.60 49.97
N VAL A 749 -16.67 -16.44 50.74
CA VAL A 749 -15.60 -17.34 50.30
C VAL A 749 -16.00 -18.75 50.70
N ASN A 750 -15.99 -19.68 49.75
CA ASN A 750 -16.22 -21.09 50.00
C ASN A 750 -15.04 -21.92 49.48
N ILE A 751 -14.53 -22.84 50.30
CA ILE A 751 -13.36 -23.65 49.95
C ILE A 751 -13.76 -25.12 50.07
N ALA A 752 -13.77 -25.83 48.95
CA ALA A 752 -14.13 -27.24 48.91
C ALA A 752 -13.05 -28.12 49.57
N ALA A 753 -13.46 -29.33 49.98
CA ALA A 753 -12.54 -30.34 50.48
C ALA A 753 -11.39 -30.60 49.48
N GLY A 754 -10.16 -30.60 49.98
CA GLY A 754 -8.94 -30.77 49.18
C GLY A 754 -8.47 -29.53 48.41
N ALA A 755 -9.23 -28.42 48.42
CA ALA A 755 -8.80 -27.14 47.89
C ALA A 755 -8.19 -26.24 48.98
N GLU A 756 -7.40 -25.24 48.57
CA GLU A 756 -6.68 -24.36 49.49
C GLU A 756 -6.82 -22.87 49.13
N LEU A 757 -7.08 -22.04 50.14
CA LEU A 757 -6.90 -20.59 50.09
C LEU A 757 -5.65 -20.23 50.91
N GLN A 758 -4.64 -19.67 50.26
CA GLN A 758 -3.37 -19.34 50.89
C GLN A 758 -3.12 -17.83 50.91
N GLY A 759 -2.93 -17.26 52.11
CA GLY A 759 -2.48 -15.90 52.34
C GLY A 759 -0.99 -15.82 52.70
N ASN A 760 -0.17 -15.26 51.81
CA ASN A 760 1.28 -15.08 51.99
C ASN A 760 1.66 -13.67 52.47
N PHE A 761 0.85 -13.08 53.35
CA PHE A 761 1.04 -11.75 53.90
C PHE A 761 0.45 -11.65 55.30
N THR A 762 0.80 -10.59 56.03
CA THR A 762 0.23 -10.27 57.34
C THR A 762 -1.07 -9.48 57.18
N GLY A 763 -2.02 -9.68 58.09
CA GLY A 763 -3.32 -8.97 58.02
C GLY A 763 -4.34 -9.62 57.08
N PHE A 764 -4.32 -10.96 56.98
CA PHE A 764 -5.40 -11.69 56.32
C PHE A 764 -6.71 -11.51 57.11
N ALA A 765 -7.66 -10.79 56.54
CA ALA A 765 -8.87 -10.38 57.23
C ALA A 765 -10.15 -10.91 56.55
N ASN A 766 -11.09 -11.39 57.37
CA ASN A 766 -12.43 -11.78 56.97
C ASN A 766 -13.48 -10.95 57.71
N ALA A 767 -14.22 -10.11 56.98
CA ALA A 767 -15.38 -9.37 57.47
C ALA A 767 -16.71 -9.91 56.90
N GLY A 768 -16.66 -10.74 55.85
CA GLY A 768 -17.80 -11.44 55.28
C GLY A 768 -17.92 -12.87 55.80
N THR A 769 -18.29 -13.80 54.92
CA THR A 769 -18.35 -15.24 55.24
C THR A 769 -17.17 -15.97 54.65
N LEU A 770 -16.46 -16.75 55.47
CA LEU A 770 -15.46 -17.71 55.05
C LEU A 770 -15.92 -19.11 55.49
N ALA A 771 -16.18 -19.98 54.52
CA ALA A 771 -16.82 -21.26 54.75
C ALA A 771 -16.19 -22.43 53.98
N GLY A 772 -16.57 -23.65 54.38
CA GLY A 772 -16.30 -24.90 53.66
C GLY A 772 -15.39 -25.88 54.40
N ASP A 773 -14.87 -26.86 53.65
CA ASP A 773 -14.12 -28.03 54.14
C ASP A 773 -12.65 -28.06 53.71
N GLY A 774 -12.21 -26.98 53.10
CA GLY A 774 -10.86 -26.88 52.57
C GLY A 774 -9.81 -26.51 53.60
N THR A 775 -8.67 -26.06 53.09
CA THR A 775 -7.60 -25.49 53.89
C THR A 775 -7.51 -23.98 53.68
N VAL A 776 -7.44 -23.23 54.77
CA VAL A 776 -7.01 -21.83 54.80
C VAL A 776 -5.61 -21.82 55.38
N ARG A 777 -4.61 -21.37 54.62
CA ARG A 777 -3.25 -21.18 55.11
C ARG A 777 -2.96 -19.71 55.23
N VAL A 778 -2.52 -19.25 56.40
CA VAL A 778 -2.10 -17.87 56.62
C VAL A 778 -0.65 -17.84 57.11
N ALA A 779 0.09 -16.82 56.71
CA ALA A 779 1.49 -16.65 57.12
C ALA A 779 1.63 -16.34 58.63
N ASP A 780 0.63 -15.68 59.22
CA ASP A 780 0.58 -15.33 60.65
C ASP A 780 -0.78 -15.74 61.25
N GLN A 781 -1.77 -14.84 61.20
CA GLN A 781 -3.11 -15.12 61.71
C GLN A 781 -4.22 -14.66 60.76
N LEU A 782 -5.35 -15.37 60.79
CA LEU A 782 -6.63 -14.94 60.26
C LEU A 782 -7.31 -14.03 61.28
N THR A 783 -7.59 -12.79 60.92
CA THR A 783 -8.44 -11.90 61.71
C THR A 783 -9.88 -12.01 61.21
N ASN A 784 -10.79 -12.45 62.08
CA ASN A 784 -12.19 -12.59 61.72
C ASN A 784 -13.09 -11.60 62.48
N THR A 785 -13.81 -10.78 61.72
CA THR A 785 -14.89 -9.90 62.17
C THR A 785 -16.25 -10.29 61.59
N GLY A 786 -16.26 -11.19 60.61
CA GLY A 786 -17.45 -11.75 59.97
C GLY A 786 -17.78 -13.17 60.46
N THR A 787 -18.30 -14.00 59.57
CA THR A 787 -18.70 -15.39 59.88
C THR A 787 -17.64 -16.39 59.40
N LEU A 788 -17.21 -17.27 60.31
CA LEU A 788 -16.52 -18.52 59.99
C LEU A 788 -17.54 -19.65 60.09
N ALA A 789 -17.67 -20.46 59.04
CA ALA A 789 -18.55 -21.62 59.03
C ALA A 789 -17.76 -22.83 58.49
N ALA A 790 -17.24 -23.68 59.39
CA ALA A 790 -16.65 -24.94 58.96
C ALA A 790 -17.74 -25.80 58.31
N GLY A 791 -17.42 -26.78 57.43
CA GLY A 791 -18.47 -27.54 56.76
C GLY A 791 -19.12 -26.85 55.57
N GLY A 792 -19.43 -25.55 55.71
CA GLY A 792 -20.19 -24.81 54.74
C GLY A 792 -21.26 -23.97 55.43
N LEU A 793 -22.31 -23.59 54.70
CA LEU A 793 -23.51 -23.02 55.32
C LEU A 793 -24.56 -24.13 55.34
N SER A 794 -24.94 -24.60 56.53
CA SER A 794 -25.89 -25.72 56.71
C SER A 794 -25.38 -27.05 56.18
N ASP A 795 -24.08 -27.30 56.32
CA ASP A 795 -23.44 -28.58 56.03
C ASP A 795 -22.37 -28.85 57.08
N ALA A 796 -22.16 -30.11 57.44
CA ALA A 796 -21.20 -30.49 58.46
C ALA A 796 -19.86 -30.86 57.83
N GLY A 797 -18.77 -30.33 58.38
CA GLY A 797 -17.45 -30.75 57.92
C GLY A 797 -16.28 -30.11 58.65
N THR A 798 -15.14 -30.02 58.00
CA THR A 798 -13.89 -29.61 58.67
C THR A 798 -13.14 -28.57 57.86
N LEU A 799 -13.06 -27.35 58.39
CA LEU A 799 -12.19 -26.32 57.86
C LEU A 799 -10.83 -26.36 58.57
N SER A 800 -9.76 -26.57 57.81
CA SER A 800 -8.39 -26.55 58.35
C SER A 800 -7.80 -25.15 58.24
N LEU A 801 -7.45 -24.53 59.36
CA LEU A 801 -6.73 -23.26 59.43
C LEU A 801 -5.27 -23.52 59.82
N ILE A 802 -4.37 -23.46 58.84
CA ILE A 802 -2.93 -23.54 59.07
C ILE A 802 -2.41 -22.13 59.35
N GLY A 803 -2.16 -21.85 60.62
CA GLY A 803 -1.82 -20.54 61.16
C GLY A 803 -2.63 -20.22 62.42
N GLY A 804 -2.58 -18.98 62.89
CA GLY A 804 -3.37 -18.53 64.04
C GLY A 804 -4.75 -17.97 63.69
N LEU A 805 -5.60 -17.84 64.71
CA LEU A 805 -6.91 -17.18 64.63
C LEU A 805 -7.01 -16.06 65.65
N THR A 806 -7.43 -14.89 65.20
CA THR A 806 -7.93 -13.82 66.06
C THR A 806 -9.42 -13.59 65.74
N GLN A 807 -10.30 -14.14 66.57
CA GLN A 807 -11.74 -13.92 66.52
C GLN A 807 -12.07 -12.62 67.26
N GLN A 808 -12.55 -11.60 66.55
CA GLN A 808 -12.88 -10.30 67.14
C GLN A 808 -14.29 -10.27 67.73
N ALA A 809 -14.63 -9.17 68.43
CA ALA A 809 -15.90 -9.02 69.15
C ALA A 809 -17.15 -9.08 68.26
N SER A 810 -17.06 -8.72 66.98
CA SER A 810 -18.17 -8.86 66.01
C SER A 810 -18.17 -10.20 65.27
N GLY A 811 -17.11 -11.00 65.42
CA GLY A 811 -16.95 -12.24 64.69
C GLY A 811 -17.92 -13.33 65.17
N ILE A 812 -18.45 -14.10 64.23
CA ILE A 812 -19.29 -15.26 64.47
C ILE A 812 -18.52 -16.50 64.05
N PHE A 813 -18.49 -17.52 64.91
CA PHE A 813 -18.17 -18.88 64.50
C PHE A 813 -19.48 -19.67 64.49
N LEU A 814 -19.95 -20.01 63.30
CA LEU A 814 -21.14 -20.81 63.07
C LEU A 814 -20.75 -22.28 63.06
N VAL A 815 -21.47 -23.08 63.83
CA VAL A 815 -21.27 -24.52 63.99
C VAL A 815 -22.57 -25.23 63.66
N ASP A 816 -22.53 -26.05 62.61
CA ASP A 816 -23.56 -26.98 62.21
C ASP A 816 -23.39 -28.33 62.93
N LEU A 817 -24.45 -28.82 63.58
CA LEU A 817 -24.50 -30.11 64.28
C LEU A 817 -25.55 -31.02 63.64
N GLY A 818 -25.13 -32.14 63.03
CA GLY A 818 -26.03 -33.14 62.44
C GLY A 818 -26.03 -34.51 63.13
N GLY A 819 -24.94 -34.87 63.80
CA GLY A 819 -24.75 -36.13 64.52
C GLY A 819 -23.55 -36.06 65.44
N THR A 820 -23.35 -37.05 66.31
CA THR A 820 -22.22 -37.07 67.28
C THR A 820 -20.94 -37.70 66.73
N ALA A 821 -20.99 -38.29 65.53
CA ALA A 821 -19.81 -38.81 64.85
C ALA A 821 -18.98 -37.69 64.22
N ALA A 822 -17.65 -37.83 64.20
CA ALA A 822 -16.77 -36.90 63.50
C ALA A 822 -17.18 -36.79 62.02
N GLY A 823 -17.19 -35.55 61.49
CA GLY A 823 -17.69 -35.25 60.14
C GLY A 823 -19.21 -35.19 60.02
N SER A 824 -19.98 -35.47 61.09
CA SER A 824 -21.42 -35.17 61.17
C SER A 824 -21.71 -33.86 61.92
N PHE A 825 -20.67 -33.13 62.29
CA PHE A 825 -20.72 -31.79 62.87
C PHE A 825 -19.48 -31.01 62.44
N ASP A 826 -19.54 -29.70 62.59
CA ASP A 826 -18.47 -28.80 62.22
C ASP A 826 -17.25 -28.86 63.12
N LEU A 827 -16.07 -28.85 62.50
CA LEU A 827 -14.79 -28.70 63.16
C LEU A 827 -13.94 -27.61 62.48
N LEU A 828 -13.62 -26.55 63.22
CA LEU A 828 -12.54 -25.64 62.83
C LEU A 828 -11.22 -26.12 63.43
N ALA A 829 -10.34 -26.66 62.60
CA ALA A 829 -9.05 -27.20 63.04
C ALA A 829 -7.91 -26.19 62.86
N ILE A 830 -7.45 -25.58 63.95
CA ILE A 830 -6.44 -24.51 63.94
C ILE A 830 -5.07 -25.08 64.33
N SER A 831 -4.05 -24.92 63.49
CA SER A 831 -2.71 -25.43 63.81
C SER A 831 -1.93 -24.52 64.77
N GLY A 832 -2.24 -23.23 64.77
CA GLY A 832 -1.55 -22.19 65.54
C GLY A 832 -2.29 -21.73 66.79
N ALA A 833 -1.96 -20.52 67.24
CA ALA A 833 -2.57 -19.92 68.42
C ALA A 833 -3.95 -19.32 68.08
N ALA A 834 -4.91 -19.46 68.99
CA ALA A 834 -6.26 -18.90 68.85
C ALA A 834 -6.58 -17.91 69.99
N THR A 835 -7.13 -16.75 69.62
CA THR A 835 -7.81 -15.83 70.52
C THR A 835 -9.29 -15.81 70.18
N LEU A 836 -10.14 -16.11 71.17
CA LEU A 836 -11.59 -16.20 71.00
C LEU A 836 -12.30 -14.93 71.50
N GLY A 837 -13.34 -14.54 70.80
CA GLY A 837 -14.21 -13.41 71.10
C GLY A 837 -15.51 -13.53 70.32
N GLY A 838 -16.40 -12.55 70.44
CA GLY A 838 -17.64 -12.52 69.67
C GLY A 838 -18.59 -13.67 70.00
N THR A 839 -19.26 -14.23 68.98
CA THR A 839 -20.38 -15.17 69.14
C THR A 839 -20.03 -16.55 68.62
N LEU A 840 -20.33 -17.59 69.41
CA LEU A 840 -20.45 -18.97 68.95
C LEU A 840 -21.92 -19.22 68.63
N ALA A 841 -22.25 -19.48 67.37
CA ALA A 841 -23.61 -19.75 66.93
C ALA A 841 -23.77 -21.24 66.61
N VAL A 842 -24.81 -21.88 67.16
CA VAL A 842 -25.10 -23.30 66.94
C VAL A 842 -26.33 -23.45 66.08
N ASN A 843 -26.18 -24.18 64.98
CA ASN A 843 -27.25 -24.55 64.07
C ASN A 843 -27.40 -26.08 64.05
N LEU A 844 -28.64 -26.56 64.03
CA LEU A 844 -28.96 -27.98 63.95
C LEU A 844 -29.27 -28.35 62.51
N LEU A 845 -28.53 -29.31 61.95
CA LEU A 845 -28.84 -29.84 60.63
C LEU A 845 -30.15 -30.62 60.67
N SER A 846 -30.83 -30.69 59.52
CA SER A 846 -32.14 -31.34 59.42
C SER A 846 -32.10 -32.78 59.95
N GLY A 847 -32.94 -33.06 60.95
CA GLY A 847 -33.05 -34.38 61.59
C GLY A 847 -32.11 -34.61 62.78
N ALA A 848 -31.30 -33.63 63.16
CA ALA A 848 -30.44 -33.71 64.33
C ALA A 848 -31.25 -33.86 65.63
N GLN A 849 -30.97 -34.94 66.37
CA GLN A 849 -31.50 -35.18 67.70
C GLN A 849 -30.36 -35.62 68.62
N PHE A 850 -30.22 -34.96 69.76
CA PHE A 850 -29.11 -35.21 70.69
C PHE A 850 -29.64 -35.52 72.08
N ASN A 851 -28.94 -36.40 72.78
CA ASN A 851 -29.20 -36.74 74.17
C ASN A 851 -28.38 -35.82 75.10
N VAL A 852 -28.89 -35.62 76.31
CA VAL A 852 -28.11 -34.96 77.37
C VAL A 852 -26.82 -35.75 77.60
N GLY A 853 -25.68 -35.05 77.59
CA GLY A 853 -24.34 -35.63 77.69
C GLY A 853 -23.64 -35.86 76.35
N ASP A 854 -24.33 -35.80 75.22
CA ASP A 854 -23.69 -35.82 73.89
C ASP A 854 -22.73 -34.64 73.75
N SER A 855 -21.59 -34.86 73.10
CA SER A 855 -20.51 -33.88 73.02
C SER A 855 -19.92 -33.75 71.62
N PHE A 856 -19.58 -32.53 71.21
CA PHE A 856 -19.07 -32.18 69.89
C PHE A 856 -17.80 -31.34 70.03
N THR A 857 -16.66 -31.82 69.55
CA THR A 857 -15.42 -31.04 69.54
C THR A 857 -15.38 -30.16 68.30
N VAL A 858 -15.85 -28.92 68.44
CA VAL A 858 -16.16 -28.02 67.31
C VAL A 858 -15.00 -27.12 66.90
N MET A 859 -13.97 -27.01 67.73
CA MET A 859 -12.74 -26.30 67.40
C MET A 859 -11.54 -26.96 68.07
N THR A 860 -10.41 -27.02 67.36
CA THR A 860 -9.10 -27.37 67.92
C THR A 860 -8.08 -26.27 67.67
N TRP A 861 -7.06 -26.17 68.52
CA TRP A 861 -5.99 -25.18 68.37
C TRP A 861 -4.65 -25.70 68.90
N GLY A 862 -3.54 -25.14 68.40
CA GLY A 862 -2.20 -25.39 68.95
C GLY A 862 -2.03 -24.80 70.34
N GLN A 863 -2.56 -23.59 70.58
CA GLN A 863 -2.58 -22.93 71.88
C GLN A 863 -3.74 -21.93 71.98
N ARG A 864 -4.44 -21.89 73.11
CA ARG A 864 -5.39 -20.80 73.41
C ARG A 864 -4.70 -19.65 74.14
N LEU A 865 -4.80 -18.44 73.62
CA LEU A 865 -4.19 -17.26 74.23
C LEU A 865 -5.13 -16.58 75.23
N ASN A 866 -4.55 -16.01 76.29
CA ASN A 866 -5.21 -15.17 77.29
C ASN A 866 -6.45 -15.79 77.98
N ASN A 867 -6.54 -17.13 78.02
CA ASN A 867 -7.75 -17.85 78.47
C ASN A 867 -9.03 -17.35 77.78
N SER A 868 -8.90 -16.88 76.54
CA SER A 868 -10.00 -16.30 75.77
C SER A 868 -11.18 -17.27 75.58
N GLN A 869 -12.38 -16.73 75.47
CA GLN A 869 -13.64 -17.45 75.32
C GLN A 869 -14.56 -16.67 74.37
N PHE A 870 -15.55 -17.34 73.77
CA PHE A 870 -16.64 -16.62 73.10
C PHE A 870 -17.41 -15.77 74.12
N ALA A 871 -17.75 -14.55 73.74
CA ALA A 871 -18.47 -13.61 74.60
C ALA A 871 -19.96 -13.95 74.72
N SER A 872 -20.51 -14.64 73.72
CA SER A 872 -21.89 -15.13 73.74
C SER A 872 -22.04 -16.45 72.99
N LEU A 873 -23.08 -17.19 73.37
CA LEU A 873 -23.54 -18.42 72.72
C LEU A 873 -24.93 -18.14 72.13
N ASP A 874 -25.07 -18.23 70.82
CA ASP A 874 -26.33 -18.07 70.11
C ASP A 874 -26.93 -19.44 69.78
N LEU A 875 -28.11 -19.72 70.35
CA LEU A 875 -28.87 -20.96 70.18
C LEU A 875 -30.20 -20.72 69.46
N SER A 876 -30.36 -19.59 68.77
CA SER A 876 -31.58 -19.26 68.03
C SER A 876 -31.98 -20.34 67.02
N HIS A 877 -31.01 -21.07 66.47
CA HIS A 877 -31.19 -22.16 65.52
C HIS A 877 -31.05 -23.57 66.16
N ALA A 878 -31.01 -23.64 67.49
CA ALA A 878 -30.92 -24.88 68.27
C ALA A 878 -31.95 -24.89 69.42
N ALA A 879 -33.17 -24.40 69.15
CA ALA A 879 -34.21 -24.21 70.15
C ALA A 879 -34.55 -25.50 70.92
N GLY A 880 -34.69 -25.36 72.25
CA GLY A 880 -34.96 -26.47 73.17
C GLY A 880 -33.72 -27.24 73.62
N TYR A 881 -32.55 -26.97 73.03
CA TYR A 881 -31.27 -27.42 73.54
C TYR A 881 -30.58 -26.32 74.37
N THR A 882 -29.80 -26.74 75.36
CA THR A 882 -28.76 -25.90 75.96
C THR A 882 -27.43 -26.64 75.91
N PHE A 883 -26.35 -25.89 75.74
CA PHE A 883 -25.01 -26.44 75.64
C PHE A 883 -24.10 -25.80 76.68
N ALA A 884 -23.18 -26.59 77.23
CA ALA A 884 -21.98 -26.06 77.87
C ALA A 884 -20.83 -26.01 76.87
N ALA A 885 -20.12 -24.89 76.87
CA ALA A 885 -18.88 -24.71 76.12
C ALA A 885 -17.69 -25.06 77.02
N ASP A 886 -17.14 -26.25 76.85
CA ASP A 886 -15.98 -26.75 77.58
C ASP A 886 -14.70 -26.36 76.83
N TYR A 887 -13.97 -25.38 77.38
CA TYR A 887 -12.71 -24.92 76.81
C TYR A 887 -11.51 -25.66 77.44
N GLY A 888 -11.01 -26.67 76.75
CA GLY A 888 -9.80 -27.40 77.13
C GLY A 888 -8.50 -26.71 76.71
N ASP A 889 -7.37 -27.38 76.92
CA ASP A 889 -6.04 -26.85 76.58
C ASP A 889 -5.86 -26.68 75.06
N ASN A 890 -6.43 -27.60 74.26
CA ASN A 890 -6.28 -27.66 72.81
C ASN A 890 -7.61 -27.75 72.03
N SER A 891 -8.76 -27.60 72.70
CA SER A 891 -10.06 -27.73 72.03
C SER A 891 -11.20 -27.00 72.72
N LEU A 892 -12.25 -26.72 71.95
CA LEU A 892 -13.58 -26.35 72.42
C LEU A 892 -14.53 -27.51 72.15
N THR A 893 -15.18 -28.01 73.20
CA THR A 893 -16.22 -29.03 73.10
C THR A 893 -17.56 -28.46 73.56
N LEU A 894 -18.60 -28.61 72.73
CA LEU A 894 -19.98 -28.34 73.11
C LEU A 894 -20.58 -29.60 73.70
N ARG A 895 -21.17 -29.51 74.90
CA ARG A 895 -21.84 -30.63 75.58
C ARG A 895 -23.30 -30.32 75.80
N VAL A 896 -24.19 -31.21 75.40
CA VAL A 896 -25.64 -31.05 75.59
C VAL A 896 -25.98 -31.13 77.08
N MET A 897 -26.56 -30.06 77.61
CA MET A 897 -26.98 -29.95 79.02
C MET A 897 -28.48 -30.19 79.18
N THR A 898 -29.28 -29.72 78.23
CA THR A 898 -30.71 -30.05 78.13
C THR A 898 -31.04 -30.33 76.67
N ALA A 899 -31.95 -31.28 76.46
CA ALA A 899 -32.52 -31.58 75.15
C ALA A 899 -34.05 -31.38 75.23
N PRO A 900 -34.73 -31.08 74.11
CA PRO A 900 -36.18 -31.04 74.06
C PRO A 900 -36.72 -32.40 74.52
N VAL A 901 -37.64 -32.40 75.49
CA VAL A 901 -38.29 -33.63 75.92
C VAL A 901 -39.17 -34.11 74.76
N PRO A 902 -38.99 -35.35 74.24
CA PRO A 902 -39.91 -35.89 73.26
C PRO A 902 -41.29 -35.91 73.91
N GLU A 903 -42.29 -35.25 73.33
CA GLU A 903 -43.66 -35.44 73.80
C GLU A 903 -43.93 -36.95 73.70
N PRO A 904 -44.20 -37.66 74.81
CA PRO A 904 -44.64 -39.03 74.70
C PRO A 904 -45.94 -38.96 73.93
N GLY A 905 -45.97 -39.57 72.74
CA GLY A 905 -47.10 -39.47 71.83
C GLY A 905 -48.40 -39.62 72.61
N SER A 906 -49.10 -38.52 72.83
CA SER A 906 -50.30 -38.51 73.67
C SER A 906 -51.34 -39.46 73.06
N TRP A 907 -51.23 -39.69 71.75
CA TRP A 907 -51.91 -40.70 70.96
C TRP A 907 -51.54 -42.15 71.29
N VAL A 908 -50.30 -42.46 71.68
CA VAL A 908 -49.88 -43.82 72.10
C VAL A 908 -50.35 -44.08 73.53
N LEU A 909 -50.24 -43.12 74.44
CA LEU A 909 -50.84 -43.24 75.78
C LEU A 909 -52.37 -43.27 75.72
N MET A 910 -52.99 -42.53 74.79
CA MET A 910 -54.44 -42.58 74.53
C MET A 910 -54.86 -43.88 73.81
N ALA A 911 -54.05 -44.44 72.91
CA ALA A 911 -54.32 -45.72 72.23
C ALA A 911 -54.11 -46.92 73.16
N VAL A 912 -53.09 -46.89 74.04
CA VAL A 912 -52.90 -47.89 75.10
C VAL A 912 -54.00 -47.74 76.18
N GLY A 913 -54.41 -46.51 76.49
CA GLY A 913 -55.58 -46.22 77.33
C GLY A 913 -56.90 -46.71 76.73
N LEU A 914 -57.12 -46.52 75.43
CA LEU A 914 -58.32 -46.97 74.70
C LEU A 914 -58.30 -48.49 74.45
N ALA A 915 -57.15 -49.12 74.23
CA ALA A 915 -57.00 -50.57 74.14
C ALA A 915 -57.20 -51.24 75.52
N GLY A 916 -56.75 -50.60 76.59
CA GLY A 916 -57.05 -51.00 77.98
C GLY A 916 -58.53 -50.90 78.32
N LEU A 917 -59.24 -49.86 77.83
CA LEU A 917 -60.69 -49.71 77.97
C LEU A 917 -61.47 -50.72 77.10
N GLY A 918 -60.98 -51.08 75.91
CA GLY A 918 -61.58 -52.11 75.06
C GLY A 918 -61.47 -53.54 75.62
N ALA A 919 -60.38 -53.85 76.34
CA ALA A 919 -60.22 -55.14 77.01
C ALA A 919 -61.12 -55.32 78.25
N LEU A 920 -61.57 -54.22 78.87
CA LEU A 920 -62.47 -54.23 80.02
C LEU A 920 -63.97 -54.34 79.66
N GLN A 921 -64.35 -54.23 78.38
CA GLN A 921 -65.75 -54.33 77.93
C GLN A 921 -66.15 -55.72 77.40
N ARG A 922 -65.25 -56.71 77.40
CA ARG A 922 -65.51 -58.07 76.86
C ARG A 922 -65.73 -59.18 77.90
N ARG A 923 -65.96 -58.82 79.18
CA ARG A 923 -66.37 -59.79 80.23
C ARG A 923 -67.49 -59.21 81.12
N ARG A 924 -68.75 -59.24 80.64
CA ARG A 924 -69.94 -59.70 81.41
C ARG A 924 -71.25 -59.46 80.65
N ARG A 925 -72.12 -60.46 80.76
CA ARG A 925 -73.49 -60.68 80.21
C ARG A 925 -73.43 -61.41 78.86
N ILE A 926 -74.04 -62.58 78.69
CA ILE A 926 -75.46 -63.01 78.85
C ILE A 926 -75.44 -64.58 78.95
N PRO A 927 -76.38 -65.38 79.53
CA PRO A 927 -77.84 -65.28 79.38
C PRO A 927 -78.76 -65.55 80.60
N SER A 928 -79.90 -64.87 80.55
CA SER A 928 -81.18 -65.28 81.14
C SER A 928 -81.84 -66.40 80.33
N ARG A 929 -82.57 -67.29 81.02
CA ARG A 929 -83.59 -68.22 80.53
C ARG A 929 -84.69 -68.31 81.63
N PRO A 930 -85.92 -68.78 81.36
CA PRO A 930 -87.02 -68.20 80.59
C PRO A 930 -88.29 -67.91 81.43
N GLU A 931 -89.23 -67.18 80.82
CA GLU A 931 -90.71 -67.15 80.97
C GLU A 931 -91.41 -67.19 82.35
N ALA A 932 -92.16 -66.10 82.65
CA ALA A 932 -93.57 -66.08 83.03
C ALA A 932 -94.13 -64.65 82.91
#